data_AF-A0AAI8VQU5-F1
#
_entry.id   AF-A0AAI8VQU5-F1
#
_cell.length_a   1.000
_cell.length_b   1.000
_cell.length_c   1.000
_cell.angle_alpha   90.00
_cell.angle_beta   90.00
_cell.angle_gamma   90.00
#
_symmetry.space_group_name_H-M   'P 1'
#
loop_
_entity.id
_entity.type
_entity.pdbx_description
1 polymer ?
#
loop_
_entity_poly.entity_id
_entity_poly.type
_entity_poly.pdbx_seq_one_letter_code
_entity_poly.pdbx_strand_id
1 'polypeptide(L)'
;MAGKTLGFAPTSWPYLGMSKSSAWYSLKGAIEDRLSLMPGSLIRIASLEKHDFKMLQKTQTGTWLPAWVPQSTVTVSVLLVLCSIVQSATGGYDGSMLNGLNILPSYTDYFQLTAATTGLNTASVFLGATIGTLSSGIITDRLGRRPAIFWASVITLLGIVIQTAAQNIAIVGALIAAGITLGTGQWQSTWAWRLPSLIQGIFSVLCIFILPFVPESPRWLVHEGFFEYARISVAQTNSNSDLSDPVAITVYKEILDTLEWEKKEGRTMSPLEIVKTPTARKRLLIGMSAGPFSCIAGNIIASYYLGAELATAGITDSTDQLKANVVLNVWCLACALGGTHLAARWGRKPTALTSQTLLIICLFVIGGLTKKYSDDPDNATQSLVYGDVAVMFLFQGFYSIAWTPLLYLYPPEIMNYSIRANGLAFSAFMLNVLACVFVFIMPIGLENIGWKMYMVNGSWDVVIAVLIAVFWVETKGRTLEEIDAIFEGHKHSSVPDVEKVRLGQEKVDVAAIEQQLQRTLRLSSLNDAVIQVAAVEADCYSTRKRIGSVAAVQAKYIVPGARWRDTDGYLVNAHAGNVVLNNGTFWWFGEYKIEGQEEGGGVSVYSSDDLATWESHGLALEPVEGHPYISPEMIIQRPKVVYSEPTGQYHMWWHADKSSYGLLLQGLATSDTIAGPYTFANATAPLGNWSQDFGMFTDYKDGRSYALYSNGDSVEGRDIYLTSYNEEVSALDSVTHRFDKYDLEAPSIVQTDKSYYALMSHKTGYRPNNVVAFRADSLSGAWSQPWIVAPLNTRTFNSQSGFTLRIQGEKQTTYLYLGDQAGRPNVWDSNSLWESRYIWLPMAIDDEKKSLELQWHDIYDLDVKSGEWKPVEGTAYHGSDATTNGTAFKQEANFASNGMILTGIYGNDSTVTFSGIQGTGKPQWVSFYYQNTDDMGFGDQPGGSPDRIGGAWQLRRASSVVVNGNTEDLETLFQRDTHKGIILSTPLQLTLEEGSANTITIGGLYNGIDYKGADIDKIVVYPPES
;
A
#
# COMPACT_ATOMS: atom_id res chain seq x y z
N MET A 1 31.86 -20.64 66.73
CA MET A 1 31.57 -19.63 67.76
C MET A 1 30.43 -18.78 67.23
N ALA A 2 29.19 -19.09 67.64
CA ALA A 2 28.31 -18.26 68.49
C ALA A 2 27.81 -16.98 67.76
N GLY A 3 26.52 -16.67 67.60
CA GLY A 3 25.27 -17.30 67.99
C GLY A 3 24.07 -16.40 67.58
N LYS A 4 22.96 -17.05 67.21
CA LYS A 4 21.55 -16.77 67.59
C LYS A 4 21.03 -15.31 67.79
N THR A 5 20.09 -14.96 66.88
CA THR A 5 18.66 -14.57 67.08
C THR A 5 18.17 -13.26 67.73
N LEU A 6 17.04 -12.78 67.14
CA LEU A 6 15.90 -12.00 67.66
C LEU A 6 16.08 -10.47 67.79
N GLY A 7 15.14 -9.60 67.42
CA GLY A 7 13.78 -9.76 66.89
C GLY A 7 12.98 -8.44 66.97
N PHE A 8 11.88 -8.39 66.20
CA PHE A 8 10.63 -7.61 66.37
C PHE A 8 10.55 -6.09 66.07
N ALA A 9 9.70 -5.80 65.07
CA ALA A 9 8.94 -4.56 64.78
C ALA A 9 7.87 -4.28 65.87
N PRO A 10 6.97 -3.25 65.82
CA PRO A 10 6.68 -2.23 64.78
C PRO A 10 6.42 -0.79 65.31
N THR A 11 6.28 0.22 64.43
CA THR A 11 5.20 1.26 64.51
C THR A 11 5.18 2.24 63.31
N SER A 12 3.96 2.41 62.78
CA SER A 12 3.38 3.53 61.99
C SER A 12 3.95 3.97 60.64
N TRP A 13 3.26 3.54 59.57
CA TRP A 13 3.07 4.27 58.30
C TRP A 13 2.05 5.41 58.46
N PRO A 14 2.11 6.42 57.58
CA PRO A 14 0.92 6.87 56.85
C PRO A 14 1.06 6.56 55.35
N TYR A 15 -0.02 6.01 54.81
CA TYR A 15 -0.23 5.70 53.41
C TYR A 15 -0.09 6.92 52.50
N LEU A 16 0.69 6.78 51.42
CA LEU A 16 0.50 7.52 50.17
C LEU A 16 0.60 6.50 49.02
N GLY A 17 -0.57 6.08 48.55
CA GLY A 17 -0.68 5.30 47.32
C GLY A 17 -0.48 6.20 46.12
N MET A 18 0.46 5.83 45.25
CA MET A 18 0.49 6.30 43.87
C MET A 18 0.84 5.12 42.95
N SER A 19 -0.01 4.94 41.94
CA SER A 19 0.00 3.86 40.97
C SER A 19 1.23 3.88 40.06
N LYS A 20 1.66 2.68 39.64
CA LYS A 20 2.61 2.46 38.55
C LYS A 20 2.06 3.03 37.23
N SER A 21 2.32 4.30 36.93
CA SER A 21 2.11 4.86 35.57
C SER A 21 2.86 6.16 35.27
N SER A 22 3.52 6.84 36.22
CA SER A 22 3.99 8.22 36.00
C SER A 22 5.45 8.40 35.57
N ALA A 23 6.32 7.38 35.63
CA ALA A 23 7.74 7.55 35.24
C ALA A 23 7.97 7.46 33.71
N TRP A 24 7.06 6.84 32.97
CA TRP A 24 7.15 6.71 31.49
C TRP A 24 6.67 7.97 30.75
N TYR A 25 5.76 8.76 31.35
CA TYR A 25 5.23 9.97 30.72
C TYR A 25 6.16 11.18 30.81
N SER A 26 7.02 11.27 31.83
CA SER A 26 7.95 12.41 31.99
C SER A 26 9.15 12.36 31.03
N LEU A 27 9.55 11.18 30.54
CA LEU A 27 10.64 11.04 29.58
C LEU A 27 10.16 11.31 28.13
N LYS A 28 8.87 11.07 27.87
CA LYS A 28 8.24 11.31 26.56
C LYS A 28 8.06 12.81 26.29
N GLY A 29 7.57 13.57 27.28
CA GLY A 29 7.41 15.03 27.16
C GLY A 29 8.72 15.81 27.01
N ALA A 30 9.82 15.35 27.62
CA ALA A 30 11.13 16.02 27.49
C ALA A 30 11.83 15.75 26.14
N ILE A 31 11.44 14.69 25.43
CA ILE A 31 11.92 14.35 24.08
C ILE A 31 11.08 15.07 23.01
N GLU A 32 9.77 15.23 23.24
CA GLU A 32 8.87 15.94 22.33
C GLU A 32 9.14 17.46 22.29
N ASP A 33 9.45 18.10 23.42
CA ASP A 33 9.70 19.57 23.45
C ASP A 33 11.05 19.99 22.82
N ARG A 34 12.07 19.13 22.79
CA ARG A 34 13.40 19.47 22.23
C ARG A 34 13.61 19.06 20.77
N LEU A 35 12.68 18.32 20.17
CA LEU A 35 12.66 18.06 18.72
C LEU A 35 12.08 19.23 17.91
N SER A 36 11.52 20.25 18.56
CA SER A 36 10.91 21.44 17.95
C SER A 36 11.89 22.53 17.48
N LEU A 37 13.20 22.40 17.76
CA LEU A 37 14.21 23.43 17.52
C LEU A 37 15.29 23.05 16.46
N MET A 38 15.10 21.98 15.69
CA MET A 38 15.95 21.66 14.54
C MET A 38 15.27 22.05 13.21
N PRO A 39 15.99 22.60 12.21
CA PRO A 39 15.37 23.11 10.99
C PRO A 39 14.64 21.99 10.24
N GLY A 40 13.32 22.12 10.08
CA GLY A 40 12.42 21.13 9.50
C GLY A 40 12.57 20.94 7.99
N SER A 41 13.73 20.47 7.53
CA SER A 41 14.00 20.17 6.11
C SER A 41 14.50 18.73 5.84
N LEU A 42 14.51 17.83 6.82
CA LEU A 42 15.01 16.45 6.65
C LEU A 42 14.05 15.32 7.04
N ILE A 43 12.78 15.63 7.36
CA ILE A 43 11.70 14.64 7.56
C ILE A 43 10.58 14.93 6.53
N ARG A 44 10.95 14.92 5.25
CA ARG A 44 10.05 14.93 4.07
C ARG A 44 10.59 13.98 3.00
N ILE A 45 10.87 12.73 3.36
CA ILE A 45 11.23 11.69 2.39
C ILE A 45 10.13 10.62 2.25
N ALA A 46 9.10 10.64 3.10
CA ALA A 46 7.88 9.84 2.92
C ALA A 46 6.65 10.67 2.44
N SER A 47 6.86 11.96 2.14
CA SER A 47 5.89 12.89 1.55
C SER A 47 6.62 13.74 0.52
N LEU A 48 6.88 13.14 -0.64
CA LEU A 48 7.26 13.88 -1.85
C LEU A 48 5.99 14.02 -2.70
N GLU A 49 5.12 14.93 -2.30
CA GLU A 49 4.05 15.43 -3.15
C GLU A 49 4.58 16.46 -4.16
N LYS A 50 4.05 16.28 -5.37
CA LYS A 50 4.13 17.02 -6.62
C LYS A 50 4.48 18.52 -6.61
N HIS A 51 5.68 18.90 -6.18
CA HIS A 51 6.30 20.15 -6.62
C HIS A 51 7.71 20.04 -7.23
N ASP A 52 8.16 18.83 -7.57
CA ASP A 52 9.32 18.62 -8.48
C ASP A 52 9.02 17.52 -9.53
N PHE A 53 8.03 17.74 -10.40
CA PHE A 53 7.78 16.84 -11.56
C PHE A 53 8.62 17.26 -12.78
N LYS A 54 9.92 17.44 -12.57
CA LYS A 54 10.95 17.24 -13.63
C LYS A 54 11.56 15.83 -13.57
N MET A 55 11.04 14.97 -12.70
CA MET A 55 11.62 13.67 -12.37
C MET A 55 10.84 12.46 -12.88
N LEU A 56 9.88 12.56 -13.81
CA LEU A 56 9.29 11.36 -14.46
C LEU A 56 9.40 11.42 -16.00
N GLN A 57 9.81 10.33 -16.65
CA GLN A 57 9.94 10.23 -18.12
C GLN A 57 8.87 9.28 -18.66
N LYS A 58 8.13 9.72 -19.68
CA LYS A 58 7.12 8.91 -20.38
C LYS A 58 7.81 7.91 -21.31
N THR A 59 7.54 6.62 -21.15
CA THR A 59 8.07 5.54 -22.01
C THR A 59 7.27 5.45 -23.33
N GLN A 60 7.79 4.67 -24.29
CA GLN A 60 7.08 4.38 -25.56
C GLN A 60 5.73 3.68 -25.36
N THR A 61 5.49 3.06 -24.19
CA THR A 61 4.22 2.41 -23.82
C THR A 61 3.30 3.30 -22.98
N GLY A 62 3.65 4.56 -22.73
CA GLY A 62 2.77 5.53 -22.05
C GLY A 62 2.80 5.50 -20.52
N THR A 63 3.69 4.71 -19.90
CA THR A 63 3.84 4.64 -18.43
C THR A 63 4.86 5.65 -17.89
N TRP A 64 4.65 6.10 -16.65
CA TRP A 64 5.46 7.12 -15.99
C TRP A 64 6.58 6.49 -15.15
N LEU A 65 7.83 6.57 -15.63
CA LEU A 65 9.00 6.12 -14.87
C LEU A 65 9.53 7.22 -13.95
N PRO A 66 10.19 6.90 -12.82
CA PRO A 66 11.19 7.80 -12.24
C PRO A 66 12.20 8.18 -13.32
N ALA A 67 12.21 9.44 -13.80
CA ALA A 67 13.09 10.00 -14.85
C ALA A 67 14.58 9.88 -14.53
N TRP A 68 14.91 9.41 -13.33
CA TRP A 68 16.26 9.30 -12.85
C TRP A 68 16.84 7.91 -13.14
N VAL A 69 16.04 6.91 -13.52
CA VAL A 69 16.60 5.61 -13.94
C VAL A 69 17.11 5.72 -15.39
N PRO A 70 18.42 5.53 -15.66
CA PRO A 70 18.96 5.64 -17.01
C PRO A 70 18.40 4.56 -17.95
N GLN A 71 18.25 4.89 -19.23
CA GLN A 71 17.77 3.95 -20.25
C GLN A 71 18.86 2.97 -20.75
N SER A 72 20.13 3.34 -20.60
CA SER A 72 21.27 2.54 -21.02
C SER A 72 21.51 1.38 -20.05
N THR A 73 21.56 0.15 -20.58
CA THR A 73 21.85 -1.07 -19.81
C THR A 73 23.23 -1.01 -19.18
N VAL A 74 24.21 -0.42 -19.87
CA VAL A 74 25.57 -0.25 -19.32
C VAL A 74 25.54 0.67 -18.12
N THR A 75 24.81 1.79 -18.20
CA THR A 75 24.72 2.75 -17.08
C THR A 75 23.98 2.15 -15.89
N VAL A 76 22.87 1.44 -16.12
CA VAL A 76 22.13 0.74 -15.06
C VAL A 76 23.01 -0.35 -14.41
N SER A 77 23.75 -1.12 -15.21
CA SER A 77 24.67 -2.14 -14.71
C SER A 77 25.79 -1.53 -13.86
N VAL A 78 26.37 -0.40 -14.30
CA VAL A 78 27.38 0.32 -13.53
C VAL A 78 26.81 0.81 -12.19
N LEU A 79 25.59 1.34 -12.17
CA LEU A 79 24.94 1.80 -10.94
C LEU A 79 24.64 0.64 -9.97
N LEU A 80 24.17 -0.50 -10.48
CA LEU A 80 23.95 -1.71 -9.68
C LEU A 80 25.26 -2.25 -9.09
N VAL A 81 26.34 -2.24 -9.89
CA VAL A 81 27.68 -2.61 -9.44
C VAL A 81 28.18 -1.63 -8.38
N LEU A 82 28.02 -0.33 -8.58
CA LEU A 82 28.41 0.70 -7.59
C LEU A 82 27.65 0.52 -6.27
N CYS A 83 26.34 0.29 -6.32
CA CYS A 83 25.53 0.00 -5.13
C CYS A 83 26.05 -1.26 -4.39
N SER A 84 26.42 -2.30 -5.14
CA SER A 84 26.97 -3.54 -4.59
C SER A 84 28.37 -3.36 -3.99
N ILE A 85 29.22 -2.55 -4.63
CA ILE A 85 30.56 -2.18 -4.13
C ILE A 85 30.43 -1.42 -2.82
N VAL A 86 29.55 -0.43 -2.77
CA VAL A 86 29.31 0.39 -1.57
C VAL A 86 28.84 -0.48 -0.41
N GLN A 87 27.89 -1.38 -0.64
CA GLN A 87 27.41 -2.31 0.38
C GLN A 87 28.53 -3.26 0.86
N SER A 88 29.32 -3.80 -0.08
CA SER A 88 30.43 -4.70 0.25
C SER A 88 31.55 -3.98 1.00
N ALA A 89 31.82 -2.71 0.67
CA ALA A 89 32.79 -1.87 1.35
C ALA A 89 32.36 -1.59 2.80
N THR A 90 31.08 -1.31 3.06
CA THR A 90 30.55 -1.13 4.41
C THR A 90 30.80 -2.37 5.28
N GLY A 91 30.51 -3.58 4.77
CA GLY A 91 30.73 -4.81 5.52
C GLY A 91 32.21 -5.19 5.69
N GLY A 92 33.03 -4.97 4.66
CA GLY A 92 34.47 -5.26 4.70
C GLY A 92 35.26 -4.30 5.59
N TYR A 93 34.81 -3.04 5.69
CA TYR A 93 35.45 -2.01 6.51
C TYR A 93 35.46 -2.40 8.00
N ASP A 94 34.33 -2.86 8.54
CA ASP A 94 34.21 -3.24 9.95
C ASP A 94 35.14 -4.40 10.33
N GLY A 95 35.24 -5.41 9.44
CA GLY A 95 36.12 -6.55 9.64
C GLY A 95 37.61 -6.20 9.58
N SER A 96 38.02 -5.42 8.57
CA SER A 96 39.41 -4.97 8.43
C SER A 96 39.84 -4.03 9.55
N MET A 97 38.93 -3.17 10.02
CA MET A 97 39.17 -2.28 11.15
C MET A 97 39.48 -3.08 12.41
N LEU A 98 38.64 -4.05 12.78
CA LEU A 98 38.83 -4.90 13.97
C LEU A 98 40.14 -5.69 13.95
N ASN A 99 40.52 -6.25 12.81
CA ASN A 99 41.81 -6.93 12.67
C ASN A 99 42.98 -5.96 12.92
N GLY A 100 42.95 -4.78 12.29
CA GLY A 100 43.99 -3.76 12.48
C GLY A 100 44.13 -3.29 13.93
N LEU A 101 43.02 -3.27 14.67
CA LEU A 101 43.01 -2.92 16.09
C LEU A 101 43.65 -4.01 16.94
N ASN A 102 43.28 -5.28 16.71
CA ASN A 102 43.84 -6.43 17.44
C ASN A 102 45.37 -6.57 17.28
N ILE A 103 45.98 -5.94 16.27
CA ILE A 103 47.45 -5.93 16.05
C ILE A 103 48.16 -4.86 16.90
N LEU A 104 47.47 -3.80 17.32
CA LEU A 104 48.09 -2.66 18.00
C LEU A 104 48.34 -3.00 19.48
N PRO A 105 49.59 -2.97 19.99
CA PRO A 105 49.89 -3.26 21.39
C PRO A 105 49.20 -2.29 22.35
N SER A 106 49.12 -1.03 21.93
CA SER A 106 48.37 -0.02 22.64
C SER A 106 46.92 -0.51 22.87
N TYR A 107 46.30 -1.16 21.88
CA TYR A 107 44.93 -1.70 21.94
C TYR A 107 44.73 -2.81 22.95
N THR A 108 45.57 -3.82 22.84
CA THR A 108 45.50 -5.03 23.64
C THR A 108 45.88 -4.75 25.10
N ASP A 109 46.86 -3.86 25.34
CA ASP A 109 47.42 -3.61 26.67
C ASP A 109 46.53 -2.74 27.54
N TYR A 110 45.86 -1.73 26.96
CA TYR A 110 44.95 -0.86 27.71
C TYR A 110 43.70 -1.59 28.19
N PHE A 111 43.12 -2.45 27.34
CA PHE A 111 41.93 -3.25 27.68
C PHE A 111 42.26 -4.58 28.34
N GLN A 112 43.55 -4.90 28.53
CA GLN A 112 44.02 -6.15 29.12
C GLN A 112 43.37 -7.37 28.43
N LEU A 113 43.38 -7.39 27.10
CA LEU A 113 42.68 -8.40 26.33
C LEU A 113 43.38 -9.77 26.42
N THR A 114 42.63 -10.80 26.81
CA THR A 114 43.01 -12.21 26.72
C THR A 114 42.48 -12.80 25.40
N ALA A 115 42.87 -14.00 25.00
CA ALA A 115 42.31 -14.64 23.81
C ALA A 115 40.77 -14.74 23.86
N ALA A 116 40.20 -14.97 25.05
CA ALA A 116 38.76 -15.02 25.27
C ALA A 116 38.07 -13.66 25.10
N THR A 117 38.66 -12.57 25.61
CA THR A 117 38.06 -11.23 25.46
C THR A 117 38.31 -10.64 24.07
N THR A 118 39.41 -11.00 23.41
CA THR A 118 39.70 -10.66 22.00
C THR A 118 38.73 -11.37 21.05
N GLY A 119 38.48 -12.66 21.30
CA GLY A 119 37.44 -13.45 20.65
C GLY A 119 36.06 -12.84 20.82
N LEU A 120 35.66 -12.49 22.05
CA LEU A 120 34.37 -11.88 22.35
C LEU A 120 34.21 -10.51 21.68
N ASN A 121 35.26 -9.69 21.68
CA ASN A 121 35.26 -8.37 21.07
C ASN A 121 35.16 -8.41 19.54
N THR A 122 35.65 -9.48 18.91
CA THR A 122 35.50 -9.62 17.45
C THR A 122 34.15 -10.27 17.12
N ALA A 123 33.66 -11.18 17.98
CA ALA A 123 32.42 -11.93 17.76
C ALA A 123 31.16 -11.06 17.83
N SER A 124 31.14 -9.97 18.60
CA SER A 124 29.88 -9.23 18.75
C SER A 124 29.45 -8.43 17.50
N VAL A 125 30.29 -8.26 16.47
CA VAL A 125 29.83 -7.70 15.17
C VAL A 125 28.81 -8.65 14.55
N PHE A 126 29.11 -9.95 14.62
CA PHE A 126 28.28 -11.01 14.07
C PHE A 126 27.02 -11.24 14.92
N LEU A 127 27.05 -10.97 16.23
CA LEU A 127 25.85 -11.06 17.08
C LEU A 127 24.77 -10.07 16.66
N GLY A 128 25.14 -8.83 16.35
CA GLY A 128 24.20 -7.82 15.84
C GLY A 128 23.62 -8.21 14.47
N ALA A 129 24.49 -8.68 13.56
CA ALA A 129 24.08 -9.13 12.24
C ALA A 129 23.17 -10.38 12.26
N THR A 130 23.36 -11.26 13.25
CA THR A 130 22.52 -12.46 13.45
C THR A 130 21.05 -12.09 13.71
N ILE A 131 20.80 -11.06 14.52
CA ILE A 131 19.43 -10.62 14.83
C ILE A 131 18.82 -9.88 13.64
N GLY A 132 19.60 -9.02 12.97
CA GLY A 132 19.11 -8.21 11.84
C GLY A 132 18.80 -9.03 10.58
N THR A 133 19.51 -10.14 10.35
CA THR A 133 19.31 -10.96 9.15
C THR A 133 17.97 -11.68 9.13
N LEU A 134 17.43 -12.13 10.28
CA LEU A 134 16.13 -12.83 10.34
C LEU A 134 14.93 -11.95 9.93
N SER A 135 14.96 -10.65 10.22
CA SER A 135 13.89 -9.71 9.84
C SER A 135 14.05 -9.18 8.42
N SER A 136 15.28 -9.17 7.88
CA SER A 136 15.58 -8.59 6.56
C SER A 136 14.82 -9.24 5.40
N GLY A 137 14.60 -10.56 5.44
CA GLY A 137 13.86 -11.29 4.41
C GLY A 137 12.40 -10.83 4.30
N ILE A 138 11.70 -10.79 5.44
CA ILE A 138 10.29 -10.38 5.53
C ILE A 138 10.11 -8.92 5.11
N ILE A 139 11.02 -8.04 5.53
CA ILE A 139 10.98 -6.61 5.19
C ILE A 139 11.17 -6.43 3.67
N THR A 140 12.12 -7.14 3.08
CA THR A 140 12.44 -7.04 1.65
C THR A 140 11.31 -7.59 0.76
N ASP A 141 10.62 -8.64 1.21
CA ASP A 141 9.47 -9.19 0.47
C ASP A 141 8.26 -8.24 0.51
N ARG A 142 8.01 -7.54 1.63
CA ARG A 142 6.87 -6.62 1.79
C ARG A 142 7.09 -5.24 1.18
N LEU A 143 8.28 -4.66 1.35
CA LEU A 143 8.55 -3.26 0.96
C LEU A 143 9.20 -3.13 -0.43
N GLY A 144 9.65 -4.24 -1.04
CA GLY A 144 10.52 -4.19 -2.21
C GLY A 144 12.00 -3.98 -1.83
N ARG A 145 12.90 -4.14 -2.80
CA ARG A 145 14.35 -4.18 -2.53
C ARG A 145 14.91 -2.78 -2.37
N ARG A 146 14.47 -1.82 -3.20
CA ARG A 146 14.96 -0.44 -3.17
C ARG A 146 14.57 0.28 -1.87
N PRO A 147 13.32 0.23 -1.38
CA PRO A 147 12.97 0.83 -0.10
C PRO A 147 13.64 0.14 1.10
N ALA A 148 13.83 -1.19 1.04
CA ALA A 148 14.52 -1.92 2.10
C ALA A 148 15.98 -1.48 2.24
N ILE A 149 16.72 -1.31 1.13
CA ILE A 149 18.12 -0.83 1.16
C ILE A 149 18.19 0.62 1.65
N PHE A 150 17.22 1.47 1.26
CA PHE A 150 17.14 2.85 1.75
C PHE A 150 17.01 2.90 3.28
N TRP A 151 16.02 2.19 3.83
CA TRP A 151 15.80 2.17 5.28
C TRP A 151 16.97 1.50 6.03
N ALA A 152 17.57 0.45 5.48
CA ALA A 152 18.78 -0.15 6.05
C ALA A 152 19.93 0.87 6.11
N SER A 153 20.16 1.63 5.04
CA SER A 153 21.20 2.66 4.98
C SER A 153 20.96 3.79 5.99
N VAL A 154 19.70 4.20 6.19
CA VAL A 154 19.32 5.19 7.21
C VAL A 154 19.57 4.66 8.63
N ILE A 155 19.18 3.40 8.92
CA ILE A 155 19.42 2.76 10.22
C ILE A 155 20.93 2.67 10.50
N THR A 156 21.73 2.28 9.50
CA THR A 156 23.19 2.26 9.62
C THR A 156 23.75 3.66 9.92
N LEU A 157 23.25 4.70 9.26
CA LEU A 157 23.69 6.08 9.47
C LEU A 157 23.34 6.59 10.88
N LEU A 158 22.16 6.26 11.39
CA LEU A 158 21.78 6.51 12.79
C LEU A 158 22.69 5.75 13.77
N GLY A 159 23.00 4.49 13.47
CA GLY A 159 23.96 3.69 14.24
C GLY A 159 25.34 4.34 14.34
N ILE A 160 25.84 4.87 13.22
CA ILE A 160 27.13 5.59 13.14
C ILE A 160 27.09 6.90 13.95
N VAL A 161 25.99 7.65 13.90
CA VAL A 161 25.82 8.88 14.69
C VAL A 161 25.81 8.56 16.19
N ILE A 162 25.06 7.53 16.59
CA ILE A 162 24.99 7.08 18.00
C ILE A 162 26.37 6.59 18.47
N GLN A 163 27.06 5.80 17.64
CA GLN A 163 28.44 5.35 17.88
C GLN A 163 29.41 6.53 18.07
N THR A 164 29.33 7.55 17.22
CA THR A 164 30.21 8.73 17.27
C THR A 164 29.90 9.64 18.46
N ALA A 165 28.64 9.68 18.91
CA ALA A 165 28.15 10.54 19.98
C ALA A 165 28.20 9.91 21.39
N ALA A 166 28.54 8.63 21.52
CA ALA A 166 28.53 7.92 22.80
C ALA A 166 29.56 8.51 23.80
N GLN A 167 29.13 8.71 25.06
CA GLN A 167 29.93 9.33 26.13
C GLN A 167 30.11 8.45 27.39
N ASN A 168 29.39 7.32 27.54
CA ASN A 168 29.47 6.43 28.70
C ASN A 168 29.34 4.94 28.32
N ILE A 169 30.03 4.07 29.07
CA ILE A 169 30.27 2.64 28.79
C ILE A 169 29.04 1.71 28.93
N ALA A 170 27.97 2.13 29.62
CA ALA A 170 27.14 1.13 30.30
C ALA A 170 25.95 0.52 29.51
N ILE A 171 25.44 1.06 28.40
CA ILE A 171 24.22 0.48 27.78
C ILE A 171 24.23 0.59 26.24
N VAL A 172 25.08 -0.22 25.60
CA VAL A 172 24.91 -1.06 24.38
C VAL A 172 26.30 -1.71 24.20
N GLY A 173 26.53 -2.76 24.99
CA GLY A 173 27.83 -3.09 25.59
C GLY A 173 29.00 -3.45 24.66
N ALA A 174 30.19 -3.04 25.08
CA ALA A 174 31.50 -3.63 24.82
C ALA A 174 32.13 -3.58 23.41
N LEU A 175 31.40 -3.54 22.29
CA LEU A 175 32.06 -3.73 20.98
C LEU A 175 32.61 -2.49 20.29
N ILE A 176 31.91 -1.38 20.43
CA ILE A 176 32.32 -0.10 19.87
C ILE A 176 33.39 0.53 20.78
N ALA A 177 33.33 0.17 22.07
CA ALA A 177 34.16 0.69 23.14
C ALA A 177 35.62 0.21 23.07
N ALA A 178 35.89 -0.92 22.42
CA ALA A 178 37.25 -1.42 22.34
C ALA A 178 37.95 -0.84 21.09
N GLY A 179 37.44 -1.04 19.88
CA GLY A 179 38.16 -0.80 18.62
C GLY A 179 38.50 0.64 18.21
N ILE A 180 38.35 1.60 19.09
CA ILE A 180 38.42 3.01 18.74
C ILE A 180 39.51 3.68 19.57
N THR A 181 39.79 3.16 20.76
CA THR A 181 40.64 3.86 21.71
C THR A 181 42.13 3.81 21.37
N LEU A 182 42.58 2.98 20.42
CA LEU A 182 43.98 2.56 20.45
C LEU A 182 44.77 2.56 19.14
N GLY A 183 44.24 3.20 18.11
CA GLY A 183 44.88 3.36 16.81
C GLY A 183 45.28 4.76 16.39
N THR A 184 45.24 5.77 17.28
CA THR A 184 46.10 6.96 17.09
C THR A 184 47.04 7.12 18.26
N GLY A 185 47.82 6.08 18.54
CA GLY A 185 48.85 6.04 19.58
C GLY A 185 49.97 7.09 19.46
N GLN A 186 49.81 8.14 18.66
CA GLN A 186 50.67 9.33 18.64
C GLN A 186 49.88 10.66 18.70
N TRP A 187 48.53 10.64 18.60
CA TRP A 187 47.71 11.85 18.61
C TRP A 187 46.84 11.91 19.87
N GLN A 188 47.10 12.91 20.71
CA GLN A 188 46.44 13.17 22.00
C GLN A 188 45.02 13.77 21.81
N SER A 189 44.16 13.19 20.97
CA SER A 189 42.83 13.75 20.67
C SER A 189 41.76 12.69 20.42
N THR A 190 40.53 12.93 20.89
CA THR A 190 39.34 12.10 20.68
C THR A 190 38.92 11.94 19.20
N TRP A 191 39.54 12.70 18.29
CA TRP A 191 39.37 12.55 16.84
C TRP A 191 40.02 11.29 16.25
N ALA A 192 40.91 10.67 17.01
CA ALA A 192 41.53 9.38 16.75
C ALA A 192 40.61 8.34 16.10
N TRP A 193 39.39 8.34 16.60
CA TRP A 193 38.48 7.23 16.51
C TRP A 193 37.11 7.63 16.02
N ARG A 194 36.76 8.91 16.23
CA ARG A 194 35.61 9.55 15.60
C ARG A 194 35.80 9.64 14.09
N LEU A 195 37.03 9.84 13.61
CA LEU A 195 37.30 9.98 12.19
C LEU A 195 37.11 8.66 11.40
N PRO A 196 37.67 7.51 11.80
CA PRO A 196 37.38 6.22 11.15
C PRO A 196 35.89 5.83 11.19
N SER A 197 35.17 6.07 12.29
CA SER A 197 33.71 5.82 12.36
C SER A 197 32.91 6.76 11.46
N LEU A 198 33.31 8.03 11.35
CA LEU A 198 32.65 8.98 10.45
C LEU A 198 32.86 8.61 8.97
N ILE A 199 34.05 8.11 8.61
CA ILE A 199 34.37 7.65 7.25
C ILE A 199 33.48 6.49 6.82
N GLN A 200 33.08 5.60 7.74
CA GLN A 200 32.11 4.54 7.45
C GLN A 200 30.77 5.10 6.94
N GLY A 201 30.35 6.27 7.42
CA GLY A 201 29.11 6.93 7.01
C GLY A 201 29.10 7.35 5.54
N ILE A 202 30.27 7.53 4.92
CA ILE A 202 30.39 7.91 3.50
C ILE A 202 29.76 6.84 2.61
N PHE A 203 29.94 5.55 2.93
CA PHE A 203 29.36 4.48 2.13
C PHE A 203 27.83 4.47 2.21
N SER A 204 27.24 4.63 3.40
CA SER A 204 25.78 4.73 3.56
C SER A 204 25.20 5.94 2.83
N VAL A 205 25.89 7.09 2.86
CA VAL A 205 25.49 8.29 2.13
C VAL A 205 25.56 8.08 0.62
N LEU A 206 26.64 7.48 0.11
CA LEU A 206 26.78 7.13 -1.31
C LEU A 206 25.66 6.18 -1.77
N CYS A 207 25.28 5.20 -0.95
CA CYS A 207 24.18 4.30 -1.25
C CYS A 207 22.85 5.07 -1.40
N ILE A 208 22.54 5.96 -0.46
CA ILE A 208 21.33 6.81 -0.50
C ILE A 208 21.27 7.66 -1.77
N PHE A 209 22.42 8.16 -2.26
CA PHE A 209 22.49 8.94 -3.49
C PHE A 209 22.36 8.09 -4.77
N ILE A 210 22.84 6.84 -4.77
CA ILE A 210 22.79 5.96 -5.96
C ILE A 210 21.41 5.31 -6.12
N LEU A 211 20.72 4.98 -5.00
CA LEU A 211 19.44 4.26 -4.99
C LEU A 211 18.32 4.87 -5.86
N PRO A 212 18.17 6.20 -6.00
CA PRO A 212 17.16 6.78 -6.88
C PRO A 212 17.33 6.44 -8.37
N PHE A 213 18.55 6.05 -8.79
CA PHE A 213 18.91 5.75 -10.18
C PHE A 213 18.85 4.24 -10.51
N VAL A 214 18.46 3.40 -9.54
CA VAL A 214 18.42 1.94 -9.68
C VAL A 214 16.96 1.46 -9.86
N PRO A 215 16.66 0.61 -10.86
CA PRO A 215 15.32 0.06 -11.04
C PRO A 215 14.96 -0.96 -9.95
N GLU A 216 13.67 -1.11 -9.66
CA GLU A 216 13.17 -2.14 -8.74
C GLU A 216 13.18 -3.53 -9.41
N SER A 217 13.24 -4.58 -8.58
CA SER A 217 13.26 -5.98 -9.01
C SER A 217 12.08 -6.32 -9.93
N PRO A 218 12.32 -6.78 -11.18
CA PRO A 218 11.25 -7.16 -12.10
C PRO A 218 10.32 -8.25 -11.53
N ARG A 219 10.90 -9.22 -10.81
CA ARG A 219 10.13 -10.34 -10.24
C ARG A 219 9.21 -9.89 -9.11
N TRP A 220 9.61 -8.87 -8.35
CA TRP A 220 8.76 -8.25 -7.34
C TRP A 220 7.62 -7.48 -7.96
N LEU A 221 7.93 -6.70 -9.00
CA LEU A 221 6.92 -5.97 -9.75
C LEU A 221 5.88 -6.91 -10.36
N VAL A 222 6.27 -8.07 -10.91
CA VAL A 222 5.30 -9.09 -11.39
C VAL A 222 4.49 -9.69 -10.24
N HIS A 223 5.10 -9.98 -9.09
CA HIS A 223 4.39 -10.52 -7.92
C HIS A 223 3.32 -9.56 -7.37
N GLU A 224 3.62 -8.26 -7.30
CA GLU A 224 2.70 -7.21 -6.85
C GLU A 224 1.70 -6.75 -7.94
N GLY A 225 1.74 -7.35 -9.14
CA GLY A 225 0.82 -7.03 -10.24
C GLY A 225 1.22 -5.83 -11.11
N PHE A 226 2.39 -5.24 -10.90
CA PHE A 226 2.95 -4.14 -11.69
C PHE A 226 3.65 -4.65 -12.97
N PHE A 227 2.91 -5.33 -13.85
CA PHE A 227 3.44 -6.02 -15.03
C PHE A 227 4.19 -5.12 -16.03
N GLU A 228 3.71 -3.90 -16.26
CA GLU A 228 4.33 -2.93 -17.18
C GLU A 228 5.67 -2.41 -16.64
N TYR A 229 5.74 -2.08 -15.36
CA TYR A 229 6.98 -1.67 -14.71
C TYR A 229 8.00 -2.81 -14.68
N ALA A 230 7.54 -4.05 -14.50
CA ALA A 230 8.41 -5.22 -14.58
C ALA A 230 9.03 -5.38 -15.97
N ARG A 231 8.22 -5.24 -17.03
CA ARG A 231 8.69 -5.32 -18.42
C ARG A 231 9.76 -4.27 -18.72
N ILE A 232 9.55 -3.04 -18.26
CA ILE A 232 10.51 -1.95 -18.45
C ILE A 232 11.81 -2.22 -17.67
N SER A 233 11.72 -2.70 -16.43
CA SER A 233 12.90 -3.05 -15.64
C SER A 233 13.73 -4.17 -16.30
N VAL A 234 13.07 -5.15 -16.95
CA VAL A 234 13.75 -6.18 -17.75
C VAL A 234 14.43 -5.57 -18.99
N ALA A 235 13.76 -4.69 -19.72
CA ALA A 235 14.32 -4.05 -20.91
C ALA A 235 15.50 -3.11 -20.57
N GLN A 236 15.40 -2.35 -19.49
CA GLN A 236 16.49 -1.51 -18.99
C GLN A 236 17.74 -2.32 -18.65
N THR A 237 17.57 -3.53 -18.12
CA THR A 237 18.69 -4.39 -17.70
C THR A 237 19.22 -5.31 -18.80
N ASN A 238 18.50 -5.53 -19.90
CA ASN A 238 18.90 -6.51 -20.93
C ASN A 238 19.03 -5.94 -22.34
N SER A 239 18.34 -4.85 -22.70
CA SER A 239 18.16 -4.43 -24.09
C SER A 239 18.21 -2.92 -24.32
N ASN A 240 18.89 -2.14 -23.46
CA ASN A 240 18.94 -0.67 -23.51
C ASN A 240 17.55 -0.03 -23.58
N SER A 241 16.60 -0.58 -22.81
CA SER A 241 15.19 -0.15 -22.80
C SER A 241 14.40 -0.45 -24.07
N ASP A 242 14.92 -1.29 -24.98
CA ASP A 242 14.15 -1.81 -26.10
C ASP A 242 13.18 -2.91 -25.64
N LEU A 243 11.89 -2.59 -25.64
CA LEU A 243 10.81 -3.48 -25.22
C LEU A 243 10.49 -4.58 -26.24
N SER A 244 11.02 -4.46 -27.47
CA SER A 244 10.83 -5.39 -28.58
C SER A 244 12.01 -6.35 -28.78
N ASP A 245 13.07 -6.20 -27.99
CA ASP A 245 14.25 -7.05 -28.08
C ASP A 245 13.91 -8.51 -27.73
N PRO A 246 14.31 -9.49 -28.56
CA PRO A 246 14.01 -10.90 -28.33
C PRO A 246 14.52 -11.42 -26.98
N VAL A 247 15.65 -10.93 -26.48
CA VAL A 247 16.20 -11.36 -25.19
C VAL A 247 15.37 -10.79 -24.05
N ALA A 248 15.01 -9.50 -24.10
CA ALA A 248 14.20 -8.87 -23.06
C ALA A 248 12.80 -9.50 -22.95
N ILE A 249 12.15 -9.77 -24.08
CA ILE A 249 10.83 -10.41 -24.10
C ILE A 249 10.91 -11.84 -23.57
N THR A 250 11.93 -12.61 -23.95
CA THR A 250 12.11 -13.98 -23.49
C THR A 250 12.32 -14.03 -21.97
N VAL A 251 13.16 -13.14 -21.42
CA VAL A 251 13.38 -13.02 -19.97
C VAL A 251 12.10 -12.61 -19.24
N TYR A 252 11.37 -11.63 -19.76
CA TYR A 252 10.12 -11.17 -19.15
C TYR A 252 9.05 -12.27 -19.11
N LYS A 253 8.89 -13.00 -20.22
CA LYS A 253 7.94 -14.11 -20.34
C LYS A 253 8.31 -15.27 -19.42
N GLU A 254 9.59 -15.60 -19.32
CA GLU A 254 10.09 -16.66 -18.44
C GLU A 254 9.80 -16.38 -16.96
N ILE A 255 9.99 -15.11 -16.53
CA ILE A 255 9.65 -14.65 -15.18
C ILE A 255 8.14 -14.78 -14.93
N LEU A 256 7.32 -14.34 -15.88
CA LEU A 256 5.87 -14.33 -15.75
C LEU A 256 5.30 -15.76 -15.65
N ASP A 257 5.72 -16.66 -16.53
CA ASP A 257 5.29 -18.07 -16.52
C ASP A 257 5.63 -18.76 -15.19
N THR A 258 6.86 -18.55 -14.71
CA THR A 258 7.34 -19.19 -13.48
C THR A 258 6.56 -18.69 -12.27
N LEU A 259 6.32 -17.38 -12.17
CA LEU A 259 5.56 -16.80 -11.04
C LEU A 259 4.07 -17.15 -11.08
N GLU A 260 3.45 -17.21 -12.25
CA GLU A 260 2.07 -17.68 -12.39
C GLU A 260 1.93 -19.13 -11.94
N TRP A 261 2.90 -19.98 -12.28
CA TRP A 261 2.93 -21.35 -11.82
C TRP A 261 3.09 -21.44 -10.29
N GLU A 262 4.03 -20.69 -9.71
CA GLU A 262 4.20 -20.64 -8.25
C GLU A 262 2.90 -20.20 -7.54
N LYS A 263 2.17 -19.22 -8.11
CA LYS A 263 0.87 -18.76 -7.60
C LYS A 263 -0.21 -19.84 -7.70
N LYS A 264 -0.27 -20.60 -8.80
CA LYS A 264 -1.21 -21.72 -9.00
C LYS A 264 -0.98 -22.87 -8.01
N GLU A 265 0.28 -23.17 -7.70
CA GLU A 265 0.66 -24.17 -6.70
C GLU A 265 0.44 -23.67 -5.25
N GLY A 266 -0.04 -22.44 -5.06
CA GLY A 266 -0.30 -21.86 -3.74
C GLY A 266 0.97 -21.58 -2.93
N ARG A 267 2.11 -21.42 -3.60
CA ARG A 267 3.38 -21.10 -2.93
C ARG A 267 3.31 -19.68 -2.38
N THR A 268 3.53 -19.53 -1.09
CA THR A 268 3.49 -18.24 -0.41
C THR A 268 4.90 -17.68 -0.18
N MET A 269 5.05 -16.36 -0.14
CA MET A 269 6.30 -15.69 0.29
C MET A 269 6.56 -15.81 1.81
N SER A 270 5.83 -16.69 2.50
CA SER A 270 5.95 -16.88 3.95
C SER A 270 7.22 -17.67 4.27
N PRO A 271 7.95 -17.34 5.35
CA PRO A 271 9.07 -18.17 5.83
C PRO A 271 8.69 -19.65 6.07
N LEU A 272 7.41 -19.93 6.33
CA LEU A 272 6.88 -21.29 6.51
C LEU A 272 6.95 -22.13 5.21
N GLU A 273 6.97 -21.50 4.04
CA GLU A 273 7.00 -22.18 2.74
C GLU A 273 8.26 -23.04 2.57
N ILE A 274 9.38 -22.60 3.15
CA ILE A 274 10.66 -23.31 3.15
C ILE A 274 10.53 -24.71 3.76
N VAL A 275 9.67 -24.86 4.77
CA VAL A 275 9.51 -26.13 5.51
C VAL A 275 8.51 -27.06 4.81
N LYS A 276 7.56 -26.51 4.05
CA LYS A 276 6.45 -27.26 3.44
C LYS A 276 6.92 -28.25 2.38
N THR A 277 7.80 -27.85 1.47
CA THR A 277 8.18 -28.71 0.33
C THR A 277 9.56 -29.34 0.50
N PRO A 278 9.75 -30.63 0.12
CA PRO A 278 11.07 -31.27 0.15
C PRO A 278 12.07 -30.58 -0.78
N THR A 279 11.60 -30.04 -1.91
CA THR A 279 12.43 -29.29 -2.85
C THR A 279 12.94 -27.97 -2.26
N ALA A 280 12.08 -27.18 -1.59
CA ALA A 280 12.50 -25.96 -0.92
C ALA A 280 13.53 -26.22 0.20
N ARG A 281 13.34 -27.30 0.98
CA ARG A 281 14.33 -27.72 1.99
C ARG A 281 15.68 -28.07 1.39
N LYS A 282 15.69 -28.78 0.25
CA LYS A 282 16.92 -29.13 -0.47
C LYS A 282 17.63 -27.89 -1.02
N ARG A 283 16.87 -26.94 -1.60
CA ARG A 283 17.39 -25.65 -2.08
C ARG A 283 17.97 -24.81 -0.95
N LEU A 284 17.25 -24.70 0.17
CA LEU A 284 17.74 -24.01 1.35
C LEU A 284 19.05 -24.63 1.84
N LEU A 285 19.12 -25.96 1.96
CA LEU A 285 20.30 -26.65 2.46
C LEU A 285 21.54 -26.44 1.57
N ILE A 286 21.36 -26.48 0.25
CA ILE A 286 22.46 -26.22 -0.70
C ILE A 286 22.82 -24.74 -0.72
N GLY A 287 21.83 -23.84 -0.79
CA GLY A 287 22.06 -22.39 -0.85
C GLY A 287 22.68 -21.84 0.43
N MET A 288 22.29 -22.36 1.61
CA MET A 288 22.88 -21.92 2.88
C MET A 288 24.29 -22.45 3.12
N SER A 289 24.74 -23.50 2.40
CA SER A 289 26.02 -24.16 2.66
C SER A 289 27.25 -23.28 2.41
N ALA A 290 27.15 -22.28 1.53
CA ALA A 290 28.25 -21.38 1.18
C ALA A 290 28.80 -20.60 2.38
N GLY A 291 27.92 -20.12 3.27
CA GLY A 291 28.31 -19.41 4.49
C GLY A 291 29.12 -20.26 5.46
N PRO A 292 28.56 -21.37 5.99
CA PRO A 292 29.26 -22.34 6.82
C PRO A 292 30.59 -22.81 6.25
N PHE A 293 30.64 -23.16 4.96
CA PHE A 293 31.87 -23.64 4.33
C PHE A 293 32.95 -22.55 4.31
N SER A 294 32.58 -21.30 4.02
CA SER A 294 33.50 -20.16 4.04
C SER A 294 34.10 -19.89 5.44
N CYS A 295 33.32 -20.07 6.52
CA CYS A 295 33.81 -19.90 7.89
C CYS A 295 34.76 -21.02 8.34
N ILE A 296 34.43 -22.27 7.99
CA ILE A 296 35.19 -23.46 8.39
C ILE A 296 36.49 -23.58 7.58
N ALA A 297 36.54 -23.01 6.37
CA ALA A 297 37.68 -23.01 5.44
C ALA A 297 38.95 -22.30 5.95
N GLY A 298 39.08 -22.03 7.25
CA GLY A 298 40.27 -21.47 7.89
C GLY A 298 40.42 -19.95 7.77
N ASN A 299 39.62 -19.29 6.92
CA ASN A 299 39.72 -17.85 6.64
C ASN A 299 39.54 -16.94 7.87
N ILE A 300 38.86 -17.39 8.91
CA ILE A 300 38.65 -16.57 10.12
C ILE A 300 39.97 -16.22 10.81
N ILE A 301 40.94 -17.13 10.81
CA ILE A 301 42.28 -16.86 11.37
C ILE A 301 42.96 -15.76 10.55
N ALA A 302 43.05 -15.95 9.23
CA ALA A 302 43.73 -15.03 8.33
C ALA A 302 43.05 -13.65 8.22
N SER A 303 41.73 -13.58 8.33
CA SER A 303 40.97 -12.32 8.19
C SER A 303 40.87 -11.50 9.48
N TYR A 304 40.79 -12.14 10.66
CA TYR A 304 40.50 -11.45 11.93
C TYR A 304 41.63 -11.55 12.97
N TYR A 305 42.58 -12.47 12.76
CA TYR A 305 43.65 -12.79 13.70
C TYR A 305 45.02 -12.90 13.00
N LEU A 306 45.22 -12.16 11.90
CA LEU A 306 46.45 -12.19 11.12
C LEU A 306 47.69 -11.90 11.97
N GLY A 307 47.60 -10.97 12.93
CA GLY A 307 48.72 -10.67 13.84
C GLY A 307 49.13 -11.87 14.69
N ALA A 308 48.16 -12.64 15.19
CA ALA A 308 48.42 -13.85 15.97
C ALA A 308 49.01 -14.96 15.08
N GLU A 309 48.49 -15.12 13.86
CA GLU A 309 49.02 -16.06 12.87
C GLU A 309 50.47 -15.72 12.49
N LEU A 310 50.76 -14.46 12.15
CA LEU A 310 52.11 -13.99 11.83
C LEU A 310 53.08 -14.14 13.00
N ALA A 311 52.61 -13.95 14.24
CA ALA A 311 53.40 -14.20 15.43
C ALA A 311 53.79 -15.68 15.57
N THR A 312 52.90 -16.62 15.21
CA THR A 312 53.24 -18.05 15.17
C THR A 312 54.26 -18.41 14.09
N ALA A 313 54.35 -17.62 13.02
CA ALA A 313 55.37 -17.75 11.97
C ALA A 313 56.68 -17.00 12.28
N GLY A 314 56.75 -16.24 13.38
CA GLY A 314 57.94 -15.53 13.85
C GLY A 314 58.02 -14.04 13.51
N ILE A 315 56.97 -13.44 12.94
CA ILE A 315 56.86 -11.98 12.75
C ILE A 315 56.08 -11.40 13.91
N THR A 316 56.78 -10.80 14.87
CA THR A 316 56.19 -10.21 16.09
C THR A 316 56.16 -8.68 16.09
N ASP A 317 56.84 -8.03 15.13
CA ASP A 317 56.81 -6.58 15.01
C ASP A 317 55.46 -6.09 14.46
N SER A 318 54.79 -5.24 15.24
CA SER A 318 53.48 -4.70 14.89
C SER A 318 53.46 -3.87 13.59
N THR A 319 54.56 -3.19 13.26
CA THR A 319 54.63 -2.38 12.02
C THR A 319 54.69 -3.28 10.80
N ASP A 320 55.46 -4.36 10.87
CA ASP A 320 55.57 -5.33 9.79
C ASP A 320 54.30 -6.18 9.65
N GLN A 321 53.62 -6.52 10.75
CA GLN A 321 52.29 -7.13 10.72
C GLN A 321 51.24 -6.23 10.05
N LEU A 322 51.24 -4.93 10.35
CA LEU A 322 50.33 -3.97 9.71
C LEU A 322 50.61 -3.80 8.21
N LYS A 323 51.89 -3.72 7.80
CA LYS A 323 52.27 -3.71 6.38
C LYS A 323 51.79 -4.99 5.68
N ALA A 324 52.01 -6.15 6.30
CA ALA A 324 51.55 -7.42 5.76
C ALA A 324 50.03 -7.44 5.59
N ASN A 325 49.27 -6.93 6.56
CA ASN A 325 47.82 -6.81 6.47
C ASN A 325 47.37 -5.96 5.26
N VAL A 326 48.02 -4.81 5.03
CA VAL A 326 47.67 -3.95 3.87
C VAL A 326 47.97 -4.64 2.55
N VAL A 327 49.16 -5.24 2.42
CA VAL A 327 49.55 -5.96 1.19
C VAL A 327 48.63 -7.17 0.95
N LEU A 328 48.27 -7.89 2.02
CA LEU A 328 47.34 -9.01 1.96
C LEU A 328 45.98 -8.57 1.42
N ASN A 329 45.41 -7.46 1.92
CA ASN A 329 44.12 -6.96 1.43
C ASN A 329 44.17 -6.55 -0.05
N VAL A 330 45.26 -5.92 -0.51
CA VAL A 330 45.46 -5.59 -1.94
C VAL A 330 45.57 -6.86 -2.78
N TRP A 331 46.29 -7.87 -2.29
CA TRP A 331 46.41 -9.18 -2.94
C TRP A 331 45.05 -9.90 -3.01
N CYS A 332 44.27 -9.89 -1.93
CA CYS A 332 42.92 -10.44 -1.88
C CYS A 332 42.00 -9.77 -2.90
N LEU A 333 42.07 -8.45 -3.02
CA LEU A 333 41.28 -7.69 -3.99
C LEU A 333 41.61 -8.11 -5.42
N ALA A 334 42.89 -8.21 -5.77
CA ALA A 334 43.32 -8.68 -7.08
C ALA A 334 42.85 -10.12 -7.37
N CYS A 335 42.96 -10.99 -6.38
CA CYS A 335 42.50 -12.38 -6.44
C CYS A 335 40.98 -12.49 -6.58
N ALA A 336 40.20 -11.69 -5.87
CA ALA A 336 38.74 -11.68 -5.92
C ALA A 336 38.22 -11.17 -7.28
N LEU A 337 38.88 -10.16 -7.86
CA LEU A 337 38.57 -9.68 -9.23
C LEU A 337 38.89 -10.77 -10.27
N GLY A 338 40.04 -11.43 -10.15
CA GLY A 338 40.39 -12.58 -11.00
C GLY A 338 39.41 -13.75 -10.82
N GLY A 339 39.01 -14.04 -9.58
CA GLY A 339 38.07 -15.07 -9.20
C GLY A 339 36.67 -14.87 -9.77
N THR A 340 36.19 -13.63 -9.78
CA THR A 340 34.91 -13.26 -10.40
C THR A 340 34.90 -13.61 -11.90
N HIS A 341 36.00 -13.33 -12.60
CA HIS A 341 36.14 -13.71 -14.02
C HIS A 341 36.26 -15.21 -14.24
N LEU A 342 36.96 -15.92 -13.33
CA LEU A 342 37.06 -17.38 -13.36
C LEU A 342 35.71 -18.04 -13.10
N ALA A 343 34.91 -17.58 -12.14
CA ALA A 343 33.58 -18.10 -11.86
C ALA A 343 32.63 -17.95 -13.06
N ALA A 344 32.75 -16.86 -13.82
CA ALA A 344 32.01 -16.68 -15.06
C ALA A 344 32.46 -17.67 -16.16
N ARG A 345 33.76 -17.96 -16.27
CA ARG A 345 34.32 -18.84 -17.31
C ARG A 345 34.24 -20.34 -16.99
N TRP A 346 34.57 -20.76 -15.78
CA TRP A 346 34.66 -22.18 -15.38
C TRP A 346 33.41 -22.69 -14.67
N GLY A 347 32.56 -21.80 -14.17
CA GLY A 347 31.37 -22.15 -13.40
C GLY A 347 31.60 -22.12 -11.90
N ARG A 348 30.52 -22.22 -11.12
CA ARG A 348 30.56 -22.00 -9.66
C ARG A 348 31.19 -23.20 -8.96
N LYS A 349 30.79 -24.42 -9.35
CA LYS A 349 31.23 -25.66 -8.70
C LYS A 349 32.70 -26.00 -8.99
N PRO A 350 33.20 -25.95 -10.23
CA PRO A 350 34.62 -26.20 -10.51
C PRO A 350 35.56 -25.17 -9.86
N THR A 351 35.14 -23.90 -9.81
CA THR A 351 35.92 -22.83 -9.16
C THR A 351 36.02 -23.08 -7.66
N ALA A 352 34.91 -23.42 -7.00
CA ALA A 352 34.88 -23.78 -5.58
C ALA A 352 35.76 -25.01 -5.28
N LEU A 353 35.66 -26.09 -6.06
CA LEU A 353 36.45 -27.31 -5.84
C LEU A 353 37.95 -27.10 -6.04
N THR A 354 38.33 -26.34 -7.07
CA THR A 354 39.74 -26.05 -7.36
C THR A 354 40.34 -25.21 -6.25
N SER A 355 39.64 -24.15 -5.84
CA SER A 355 40.06 -23.32 -4.71
C SER A 355 40.14 -24.13 -3.42
N GLN A 356 39.12 -24.91 -3.09
CA GLN A 356 39.08 -25.71 -1.86
C GLN A 356 40.24 -26.71 -1.80
N THR A 357 40.58 -27.34 -2.93
CA THR A 357 41.73 -28.25 -3.00
C THR A 357 43.05 -27.53 -2.73
N LEU A 358 43.20 -26.31 -3.25
CA LEU A 358 44.39 -25.49 -3.01
C LEU A 358 44.47 -24.98 -1.57
N LEU A 359 43.33 -24.64 -0.95
CA LEU A 359 43.27 -24.26 0.47
C LEU A 359 43.72 -25.40 1.38
N ILE A 360 43.27 -26.64 1.11
CA ILE A 360 43.70 -27.84 1.84
C ILE A 360 45.22 -27.97 1.80
N ILE A 361 45.83 -27.85 0.61
CA ILE A 361 47.28 -27.95 0.44
C ILE A 361 47.98 -26.84 1.25
N CYS A 362 47.51 -25.60 1.14
CA CYS A 362 48.10 -24.48 1.87
C CYS A 362 48.02 -24.65 3.38
N LEU A 363 46.88 -25.06 3.95
CA LEU A 363 46.72 -25.25 5.40
C LEU A 363 47.63 -26.36 5.94
N PHE A 364 47.79 -27.47 5.22
CA PHE A 364 48.73 -28.52 5.61
C PHE A 364 50.19 -28.07 5.53
N VAL A 365 50.54 -27.26 4.53
CA VAL A 365 51.89 -26.69 4.39
C VAL A 365 52.17 -25.67 5.49
N ILE A 366 51.25 -24.74 5.77
CA ILE A 366 51.35 -23.77 6.88
C ILE A 366 51.54 -24.53 8.20
N GLY A 367 50.65 -25.46 8.52
CA GLY A 367 50.77 -26.27 9.74
C GLY A 367 52.11 -27.02 9.86
N GLY A 368 52.68 -27.49 8.74
CA GLY A 368 53.99 -28.13 8.70
C GLY A 368 55.16 -27.16 8.89
N LEU A 369 55.11 -25.98 8.29
CA LEU A 369 56.13 -24.92 8.40
C LEU A 369 56.11 -24.28 9.79
N THR A 370 54.93 -23.94 10.30
CA THR A 370 54.74 -23.40 11.65
C THR A 370 55.16 -24.41 12.72
N LYS A 371 54.92 -25.71 12.51
CA LYS A 371 55.46 -26.77 13.39
C LYS A 371 56.99 -26.71 13.44
N LYS A 372 57.63 -26.66 12.27
CA LYS A 372 59.09 -26.64 12.16
C LYS A 372 59.71 -25.38 12.78
N TYR A 373 59.01 -24.25 12.71
CA TYR A 373 59.36 -23.03 13.46
C TYR A 373 59.20 -23.25 14.98
N SER A 374 58.10 -23.85 15.43
CA SER A 374 57.83 -24.06 16.86
C SER A 374 58.75 -25.07 17.54
N ASP A 375 59.30 -26.03 16.79
CA ASP A 375 60.22 -27.05 17.32
C ASP A 375 61.63 -26.49 17.58
N ASP A 376 62.06 -25.44 16.86
CA ASP A 376 63.37 -24.76 17.05
C ASP A 376 63.32 -23.27 16.62
N PRO A 377 62.76 -22.37 17.47
CA PRO A 377 62.58 -20.96 17.13
C PRO A 377 63.90 -20.20 16.97
N ASP A 378 64.93 -20.55 17.77
CA ASP A 378 66.19 -19.81 17.84
C ASP A 378 67.10 -20.07 16.61
N ASN A 379 66.94 -21.21 15.92
CA ASN A 379 67.67 -21.54 14.68
C ASN A 379 66.81 -21.47 13.40
N ALA A 380 65.63 -20.87 13.46
CA ALA A 380 64.76 -20.76 12.30
C ALA A 380 65.39 -19.90 11.19
N THR A 381 65.63 -20.50 10.02
CA THR A 381 66.12 -19.76 8.84
C THR A 381 65.09 -18.74 8.37
N GLN A 382 65.53 -17.54 7.96
CA GLN A 382 64.62 -16.52 7.40
C GLN A 382 63.78 -17.02 6.20
N SER A 383 64.33 -17.95 5.40
CA SER A 383 63.60 -18.58 4.29
C SER A 383 62.40 -19.42 4.74
N LEU A 384 62.43 -19.96 5.96
CA LEU A 384 61.31 -20.71 6.55
C LEU A 384 60.19 -19.75 6.98
N VAL A 385 60.54 -18.65 7.64
CA VAL A 385 59.59 -17.59 8.06
C VAL A 385 58.92 -16.94 6.85
N TYR A 386 59.71 -16.49 5.86
CA TYR A 386 59.14 -15.91 4.65
C TYR A 386 58.38 -16.93 3.79
N GLY A 387 58.78 -18.21 3.82
CA GLY A 387 58.07 -19.29 3.17
C GLY A 387 56.68 -19.52 3.78
N ASP A 388 56.57 -19.53 5.11
CA ASP A 388 55.29 -19.68 5.82
C ASP A 388 54.34 -18.52 5.49
N VAL A 389 54.84 -17.28 5.61
CA VAL A 389 54.08 -16.07 5.27
C VAL A 389 53.66 -16.05 3.80
N ALA A 390 54.51 -16.50 2.86
CA ALA A 390 54.14 -16.59 1.45
C ALA A 390 52.99 -17.59 1.23
N VAL A 391 52.98 -18.72 1.94
CA VAL A 391 51.88 -19.71 1.84
C VAL A 391 50.60 -19.17 2.49
N MET A 392 50.68 -18.39 3.57
CA MET A 392 49.51 -17.68 4.14
C MET A 392 48.89 -16.70 3.12
N PHE A 393 49.71 -15.96 2.36
CA PHE A 393 49.22 -15.10 1.29
C PHE A 393 48.58 -15.90 0.14
N LEU A 394 49.17 -17.04 -0.23
CA LEU A 394 48.59 -17.93 -1.24
C LEU A 394 47.26 -18.52 -0.78
N PHE A 395 47.17 -18.98 0.47
CA PHE A 395 45.94 -19.45 1.10
C PHE A 395 44.84 -18.39 0.97
N GLN A 396 45.13 -17.17 1.40
CA GLN A 396 44.16 -16.08 1.33
C GLN A 396 43.79 -15.71 -0.10
N GLY A 397 44.76 -15.74 -1.03
CA GLY A 397 44.52 -15.52 -2.46
C GLY A 397 43.58 -16.55 -3.07
N PHE A 398 43.81 -17.85 -2.80
CA PHE A 398 42.92 -18.91 -3.25
C PHE A 398 41.53 -18.77 -2.63
N TYR A 399 41.45 -18.46 -1.34
CA TYR A 399 40.17 -18.22 -0.66
C TYR A 399 39.40 -17.09 -1.36
N SER A 400 40.08 -15.97 -1.67
CA SER A 400 39.48 -14.85 -2.37
C SER A 400 39.05 -15.14 -3.80
N ILE A 401 39.71 -16.07 -4.50
CA ILE A 401 39.33 -16.46 -5.87
C ILE A 401 37.94 -17.10 -5.92
N ALA A 402 37.59 -17.94 -4.94
CA ALA A 402 36.31 -18.64 -4.93
C ALA A 402 35.34 -18.12 -3.88
N TRP A 403 35.72 -18.11 -2.60
CA TRP A 403 34.77 -17.89 -1.51
C TRP A 403 34.30 -16.43 -1.44
N THR A 404 35.15 -15.45 -1.70
CA THR A 404 34.73 -14.03 -1.71
C THR A 404 33.58 -13.76 -2.70
N PRO A 405 33.66 -14.16 -3.99
CA PRO A 405 32.54 -13.98 -4.91
C PRO A 405 31.41 -15.02 -4.71
N LEU A 406 31.72 -16.30 -4.46
CA LEU A 406 30.70 -17.36 -4.41
C LEU A 406 29.81 -17.30 -3.17
N LEU A 407 30.29 -16.73 -2.06
CA LEU A 407 29.52 -16.57 -0.83
C LEU A 407 28.22 -15.79 -1.06
N TYR A 408 28.27 -14.77 -1.92
CA TYR A 408 27.11 -13.92 -2.23
C TYR A 408 26.47 -14.26 -3.58
N LEU A 409 27.20 -14.89 -4.51
CA LEU A 409 26.69 -15.25 -5.83
C LEU A 409 25.90 -16.56 -5.84
N TYR A 410 26.36 -17.58 -5.12
CA TYR A 410 25.76 -18.92 -5.21
C TYR A 410 24.40 -19.05 -4.49
N PRO A 411 24.19 -18.53 -3.26
CA PRO A 411 22.90 -18.62 -2.58
C PRO A 411 21.71 -18.04 -3.37
N PRO A 412 21.78 -16.83 -3.98
CA PRO A 412 20.65 -16.28 -4.74
C PRO A 412 20.36 -17.04 -6.04
N GLU A 413 21.36 -17.72 -6.61
CA GLU A 413 21.20 -18.54 -7.81
C GLU A 413 20.43 -19.84 -7.53
N ILE A 414 20.53 -20.41 -6.33
CA ILE A 414 19.87 -21.68 -5.96
C ILE A 414 18.41 -21.48 -5.52
N MET A 415 18.08 -20.31 -4.96
CA MET A 415 16.75 -20.03 -4.42
C MET A 415 15.78 -19.60 -5.53
N ASN A 416 14.65 -20.28 -5.64
CA ASN A 416 13.50 -19.82 -6.44
C ASN A 416 12.82 -18.62 -5.77
N TYR A 417 11.95 -17.93 -6.50
CA TYR A 417 11.43 -16.63 -6.08
C TYR A 417 10.69 -16.69 -4.73
N SER A 418 9.80 -17.68 -4.54
CA SER A 418 8.97 -17.80 -3.34
C SER A 418 9.73 -17.85 -2.01
N ILE A 419 10.94 -18.41 -2.00
CA ILE A 419 11.78 -18.52 -0.80
C ILE A 419 13.05 -17.67 -0.90
N ARG A 420 13.19 -16.80 -1.91
CA ARG A 420 14.47 -16.14 -2.20
C ARG A 420 14.92 -15.21 -1.08
N ALA A 421 14.11 -14.22 -0.70
CA ALA A 421 14.53 -13.25 0.31
C ALA A 421 14.68 -13.92 1.69
N ASN A 422 13.74 -14.77 2.08
CA ASN A 422 13.79 -15.50 3.34
C ASN A 422 14.92 -16.54 3.39
N GLY A 423 15.20 -17.22 2.28
CA GLY A 423 16.30 -18.17 2.14
C GLY A 423 17.67 -17.49 2.16
N LEU A 424 17.80 -16.31 1.55
CA LEU A 424 18.99 -15.46 1.65
C LEU A 424 19.19 -14.94 3.08
N ALA A 425 18.12 -14.47 3.72
CA ALA A 425 18.13 -14.06 5.13
C ALA A 425 18.58 -15.21 6.05
N PHE A 426 18.08 -16.42 5.83
CA PHE A 426 18.49 -17.60 6.59
C PHE A 426 19.94 -18.02 6.30
N SER A 427 20.39 -17.92 5.05
CA SER A 427 21.78 -18.19 4.67
C SER A 427 22.75 -17.20 5.33
N ALA A 428 22.38 -15.91 5.36
CA ALA A 428 23.13 -14.87 6.07
C ALA A 428 23.08 -15.08 7.59
N PHE A 429 21.95 -15.49 8.15
CA PHE A 429 21.83 -15.85 9.56
C PHE A 429 22.81 -16.98 9.92
N MET A 430 22.82 -18.07 9.15
CA MET A 430 23.74 -19.19 9.39
C MET A 430 25.20 -18.81 9.25
N LEU A 431 25.55 -17.97 8.27
CA LEU A 431 26.88 -17.38 8.14
C LEU A 431 27.27 -16.62 9.41
N ASN A 432 26.42 -15.70 9.89
CA ASN A 432 26.72 -14.87 11.05
C ASN A 432 26.79 -15.67 12.36
N VAL A 433 25.92 -16.68 12.54
CA VAL A 433 25.97 -17.56 13.71
C VAL A 433 27.29 -18.33 13.76
N LEU A 434 27.69 -18.96 12.65
CA LEU A 434 28.94 -19.71 12.60
C LEU A 434 30.16 -18.81 12.68
N ALA A 435 30.14 -17.65 12.01
CA ALA A 435 31.19 -16.65 12.14
C ALA A 435 31.35 -16.22 13.60
N CYS A 436 30.26 -15.92 14.32
CA CYS A 436 30.31 -15.58 15.74
C CYS A 436 30.99 -16.67 16.58
N VAL A 437 30.63 -17.94 16.35
CA VAL A 437 31.19 -19.09 17.09
C VAL A 437 32.67 -19.27 16.78
N PHE A 438 33.04 -19.30 15.49
CA PHE A 438 34.41 -19.57 15.08
C PHE A 438 35.35 -18.39 15.38
N VAL A 439 34.91 -17.15 15.20
CA VAL A 439 35.68 -15.96 15.60
C VAL A 439 36.01 -16.01 17.09
N PHE A 440 35.08 -16.45 17.93
CA PHE A 440 35.33 -16.62 19.36
C PHE A 440 36.33 -17.76 19.67
N ILE A 441 36.20 -18.91 19.01
CA ILE A 441 36.97 -20.13 19.33
C ILE A 441 38.39 -20.09 18.75
N MET A 442 38.57 -19.52 17.55
CA MET A 442 39.84 -19.56 16.80
C MET A 442 41.07 -19.03 17.56
N PRO A 443 41.04 -17.86 18.24
CA PRO A 443 42.20 -17.38 18.99
C PRO A 443 42.53 -18.27 20.21
N ILE A 444 41.50 -18.80 20.88
CA ILE A 444 41.66 -19.76 22.00
C ILE A 444 42.29 -21.06 21.49
N GLY A 445 41.89 -21.51 20.29
CA GLY A 445 42.46 -22.68 19.63
C GLY A 445 43.95 -22.47 19.28
N LEU A 446 44.28 -21.34 18.66
CA LEU A 446 45.67 -21.00 18.32
C LEU A 446 46.57 -20.94 19.55
N GLU A 447 46.11 -20.35 20.65
CA GLU A 447 46.89 -20.29 21.89
C GLU A 447 47.14 -21.68 22.51
N ASN A 448 46.12 -22.54 22.54
CA ASN A 448 46.21 -23.82 23.26
C ASN A 448 46.83 -24.96 22.45
N ILE A 449 46.60 -25.00 21.13
CA ILE A 449 47.03 -26.13 20.28
C ILE A 449 47.96 -25.72 19.13
N GLY A 450 48.24 -24.41 18.96
CA GLY A 450 49.25 -23.89 18.03
C GLY A 450 49.06 -24.39 16.59
N TRP A 451 50.15 -24.90 16.00
CA TRP A 451 50.16 -25.39 14.61
C TRP A 451 49.15 -26.49 14.30
N LYS A 452 48.70 -27.25 15.33
CA LYS A 452 47.70 -28.32 15.14
C LYS A 452 46.36 -27.76 14.70
N MET A 453 46.07 -26.48 14.97
CA MET A 453 44.85 -25.82 14.53
C MET A 453 44.72 -25.82 12.99
N TYR A 454 45.82 -25.56 12.28
CA TYR A 454 45.84 -25.60 10.82
C TYR A 454 45.58 -27.01 10.27
N MET A 455 46.05 -28.05 10.96
CA MET A 455 45.79 -29.46 10.59
C MET A 455 44.32 -29.85 10.78
N VAL A 456 43.69 -29.35 11.86
CA VAL A 456 42.26 -29.58 12.13
C VAL A 456 41.41 -28.89 11.07
N ASN A 457 41.71 -27.64 10.73
CA ASN A 457 41.00 -26.90 9.68
C ASN A 457 41.19 -27.58 8.30
N GLY A 458 42.43 -27.94 7.93
CA GLY A 458 42.71 -28.63 6.67
C GLY A 458 42.00 -29.99 6.56
N SER A 459 41.76 -30.68 7.67
CA SER A 459 41.00 -31.95 7.68
C SER A 459 39.51 -31.75 7.46
N TRP A 460 38.91 -30.69 8.03
CA TRP A 460 37.53 -30.31 7.76
C TRP A 460 37.33 -29.85 6.31
N ASP A 461 38.34 -29.22 5.73
CA ASP A 461 38.29 -28.77 4.33
C ASP A 461 38.20 -29.92 3.33
N VAL A 462 38.77 -31.09 3.65
CA VAL A 462 38.59 -32.31 2.85
C VAL A 462 37.11 -32.73 2.85
N VAL A 463 36.43 -32.65 3.99
CA VAL A 463 34.99 -32.96 4.10
C VAL A 463 34.18 -31.96 3.27
N ILE A 464 34.52 -30.66 3.35
CA ILE A 464 33.86 -29.62 2.56
C ILE A 464 34.04 -29.87 1.06
N ALA A 465 35.24 -30.23 0.60
CA ALA A 465 35.49 -30.53 -0.81
C ALA A 465 34.61 -31.70 -1.30
N VAL A 466 34.43 -32.75 -0.49
CA VAL A 466 33.54 -33.87 -0.79
C VAL A 466 32.07 -33.41 -0.84
N LEU A 467 31.62 -32.60 0.13
CA LEU A 467 30.25 -32.09 0.16
C LEU A 467 29.94 -31.20 -1.05
N ILE A 468 30.87 -30.35 -1.48
CA ILE A 468 30.73 -29.54 -2.71
C ILE A 468 30.66 -30.46 -3.93
N ALA A 469 31.53 -31.47 -4.02
CA ALA A 469 31.55 -32.39 -5.16
C ALA A 469 30.23 -33.15 -5.32
N VAL A 470 29.61 -33.56 -4.21
CA VAL A 470 28.37 -34.35 -4.22
C VAL A 470 27.11 -33.50 -4.31
N PHE A 471 26.99 -32.44 -3.50
CA PHE A 471 25.71 -31.73 -3.30
C PHE A 471 25.58 -30.41 -4.06
N TRP A 472 26.68 -29.74 -4.42
CA TRP A 472 26.58 -28.50 -5.20
C TRP A 472 26.17 -28.79 -6.65
N VAL A 473 25.37 -27.87 -7.18
CA VAL A 473 24.81 -27.89 -8.53
C VAL A 473 25.49 -26.79 -9.34
N GLU A 474 25.73 -27.03 -10.62
CA GLU A 474 26.29 -26.00 -11.51
C GLU A 474 25.19 -25.07 -12.04
N THR A 475 25.41 -23.77 -11.87
CA THR A 475 24.46 -22.70 -12.21
C THR A 475 24.91 -21.85 -13.41
N LYS A 476 26.12 -22.07 -13.94
CA LYS A 476 26.67 -21.31 -15.06
C LYS A 476 25.78 -21.36 -16.30
N GLY A 477 25.51 -20.17 -16.85
CA GLY A 477 24.84 -20.00 -18.15
C GLY A 477 23.37 -20.38 -18.11
N ARG A 478 22.76 -20.39 -16.92
CA ARG A 478 21.34 -20.66 -16.71
C ARG A 478 20.65 -19.48 -16.04
N THR A 479 19.41 -19.22 -16.42
CA THR A 479 18.54 -18.30 -15.69
C THR A 479 18.09 -18.92 -14.37
N LEU A 480 17.51 -18.11 -13.48
CA LEU A 480 17.03 -18.61 -12.18
C LEU A 480 15.88 -19.59 -12.39
N GLU A 481 15.05 -19.31 -13.38
CA GLU A 481 13.91 -20.11 -13.81
C GLU A 481 14.36 -21.43 -14.48
N GLU A 482 15.49 -21.43 -15.18
CA GLU A 482 16.12 -22.66 -15.71
C GLU A 482 16.79 -23.51 -14.63
N ILE A 483 17.27 -22.91 -13.54
CA ILE A 483 17.79 -23.64 -12.37
C ILE A 483 16.66 -24.43 -11.69
N ASP A 484 15.42 -23.94 -11.77
CA ASP A 484 14.27 -24.65 -11.21
C ASP A 484 14.08 -26.04 -11.82
N ALA A 485 14.38 -26.19 -13.12
CA ALA A 485 14.34 -27.47 -13.80
C ALA A 485 15.33 -28.51 -13.22
N ILE A 486 16.43 -28.08 -12.59
CA ILE A 486 17.39 -29.01 -11.96
C ILE A 486 16.81 -29.62 -10.68
N PHE A 487 16.01 -28.84 -9.96
CA PHE A 487 15.42 -29.25 -8.69
C PHE A 487 14.05 -29.92 -8.86
N GLU A 488 13.30 -29.54 -9.89
CA GLU A 488 11.91 -29.94 -10.12
C GLU A 488 11.72 -30.82 -11.37
N GLY A 489 12.77 -31.02 -12.17
CA GLY A 489 12.82 -31.98 -13.29
C GLY A 489 12.26 -31.46 -14.62
N HIS A 490 11.65 -30.28 -14.66
CA HIS A 490 11.12 -29.66 -15.88
C HIS A 490 11.14 -28.13 -15.76
N LYS A 491 11.22 -27.45 -16.92
CA LYS A 491 11.14 -25.98 -17.03
C LYS A 491 9.67 -25.55 -17.04
N HIS A 492 9.32 -24.53 -16.27
CA HIS A 492 7.93 -24.04 -16.12
C HIS A 492 7.53 -22.98 -17.15
N SER A 493 8.43 -22.60 -18.04
CA SER A 493 8.15 -21.68 -19.14
C SER A 493 8.27 -22.36 -20.50
N SER A 494 7.43 -21.91 -21.43
CA SER A 494 7.37 -22.38 -22.82
C SER A 494 8.47 -21.77 -23.71
N VAL A 495 9.23 -20.80 -23.21
CA VAL A 495 10.25 -20.10 -23.99
C VAL A 495 11.59 -20.87 -24.03
N PRO A 496 12.34 -20.76 -25.14
CA PRO A 496 13.69 -21.30 -25.28
C PRO A 496 14.67 -20.77 -24.23
N ASP A 497 15.84 -21.40 -24.12
CA ASP A 497 16.84 -20.99 -23.12
C ASP A 497 17.38 -19.60 -23.46
N VAL A 498 17.38 -18.69 -22.48
CA VAL A 498 17.69 -17.26 -22.73
C VAL A 498 19.07 -17.08 -23.33
N GLU A 499 20.05 -17.88 -22.89
CA GLU A 499 21.41 -17.81 -23.41
C GLU A 499 21.52 -18.29 -24.87
N LYS A 500 20.69 -19.26 -25.29
CA LYS A 500 20.62 -19.68 -26.70
C LYS A 500 19.98 -18.62 -27.59
N VAL A 501 18.99 -17.90 -27.07
CA VAL A 501 18.38 -16.74 -27.75
C VAL A 501 19.41 -15.61 -27.90
N ARG A 502 20.15 -15.31 -26.83
CA ARG A 502 21.23 -14.30 -26.83
C ARG A 502 22.35 -14.63 -27.81
N LEU A 503 22.71 -15.91 -27.94
CA LEU A 503 23.71 -16.39 -28.90
C LEU A 503 23.16 -16.54 -30.33
N GLY A 504 21.86 -16.26 -30.55
CA GLY A 504 21.19 -16.40 -31.85
C GLY A 504 21.04 -17.84 -32.34
N GLN A 505 21.21 -18.83 -31.45
CA GLN A 505 21.11 -20.26 -31.76
C GLN A 505 19.65 -20.73 -31.84
N GLU A 506 18.76 -20.07 -31.09
CA GLU A 506 17.32 -20.29 -31.14
C GLU A 506 16.63 -18.96 -31.48
N LYS A 507 15.76 -18.98 -32.50
CA LYS A 507 14.99 -17.79 -32.91
C LYS A 507 13.65 -17.78 -32.21
N VAL A 508 13.30 -16.63 -31.67
CA VAL A 508 12.05 -16.40 -30.96
C VAL A 508 11.13 -15.56 -31.84
N ASP A 509 9.89 -16.02 -32.03
CA ASP A 509 8.86 -15.21 -32.68
C ASP A 509 8.33 -14.18 -31.68
N VAL A 510 8.93 -12.99 -31.75
CA VAL A 510 8.59 -11.85 -30.89
C VAL A 510 7.10 -11.49 -31.00
N ALA A 511 6.51 -11.54 -32.19
CA ALA A 511 5.11 -11.19 -32.40
C ALA A 511 4.18 -12.23 -31.76
N ALA A 512 4.50 -13.51 -31.87
CA ALA A 512 3.74 -14.58 -31.23
C ALA A 512 3.82 -14.50 -29.69
N ILE A 513 4.99 -14.22 -29.13
CA ILE A 513 5.13 -14.04 -27.67
C ILE A 513 4.43 -12.77 -27.21
N GLU A 514 4.50 -11.67 -27.96
CA GLU A 514 3.79 -10.43 -27.62
C GLU A 514 2.27 -10.65 -27.63
N GLN A 515 1.73 -11.40 -28.61
CA GLN A 515 0.33 -11.80 -28.63
C GLN A 515 -0.04 -12.70 -27.45
N GLN A 516 0.82 -13.64 -27.07
CA GLN A 516 0.62 -14.48 -25.88
C GLN A 516 0.68 -13.66 -24.60
N LEU A 517 1.62 -12.72 -24.45
CA LEU A 517 1.74 -11.81 -23.33
C LEU A 517 0.50 -10.93 -23.22
N GLN A 518 0.06 -10.32 -24.33
CA GLN A 518 -1.19 -9.56 -24.36
C GLN A 518 -2.39 -10.43 -23.98
N ARG A 519 -2.43 -11.69 -24.41
CA ARG A 519 -3.48 -12.63 -24.04
C ARG A 519 -3.40 -13.04 -22.56
N THR A 520 -2.21 -13.27 -22.02
CA THR A 520 -1.99 -13.63 -20.61
C THR A 520 -2.24 -12.44 -19.70
N LEU A 521 -1.79 -11.24 -20.05
CA LEU A 521 -2.11 -9.99 -19.35
C LEU A 521 -3.61 -9.69 -19.45
N ARG A 522 -4.23 -9.95 -20.60
CA ARG A 522 -5.69 -9.94 -20.73
C ARG A 522 -6.35 -11.04 -19.91
N LEU A 523 -5.73 -12.21 -19.71
CA LEU A 523 -6.29 -13.34 -18.95
C LEU A 523 -6.02 -13.25 -17.44
N SER A 524 -4.99 -12.56 -17.00
CA SER A 524 -4.81 -12.14 -15.62
C SER A 524 -5.77 -11.00 -15.35
N SER A 525 -5.88 -10.04 -16.27
CA SER A 525 -6.93 -9.03 -16.25
C SER A 525 -8.32 -9.62 -16.50
N LEU A 526 -8.47 -10.85 -17.02
CA LEU A 526 -9.73 -11.63 -17.21
C LEU A 526 -9.88 -12.76 -16.18
N ASN A 527 -8.94 -13.01 -15.28
CA ASN A 527 -9.24 -13.73 -14.05
C ASN A 527 -9.61 -12.72 -12.98
N ASP A 528 -9.07 -11.50 -13.08
CA ASP A 528 -9.66 -10.28 -12.54
C ASP A 528 -10.94 -9.88 -13.32
N ALA A 529 -11.04 -10.12 -14.64
CA ALA A 529 -12.24 -9.86 -15.47
C ALA A 529 -13.19 -11.06 -15.72
N VAL A 530 -12.97 -12.20 -15.07
CA VAL A 530 -14.00 -13.22 -14.82
C VAL A 530 -14.68 -12.92 -13.47
N ILE A 531 -14.03 -12.07 -12.66
CA ILE A 531 -14.68 -11.24 -11.64
C ILE A 531 -15.24 -9.94 -12.25
N GLN A 532 -14.68 -9.40 -13.34
CA GLN A 532 -15.20 -8.27 -14.16
C GLN A 532 -15.73 -8.69 -15.56
N VAL A 533 -16.67 -9.63 -15.65
CA VAL A 533 -17.41 -9.87 -16.92
C VAL A 533 -18.25 -8.63 -17.34
N ALA A 534 -18.22 -7.53 -16.57
CA ALA A 534 -18.93 -6.30 -16.85
C ALA A 534 -18.27 -5.38 -17.93
N ALA A 535 -16.99 -5.51 -18.26
CA ALA A 535 -16.27 -4.49 -19.04
C ALA A 535 -16.15 -4.74 -20.57
N VAL A 536 -17.21 -5.23 -21.24
CA VAL A 536 -17.33 -5.22 -22.72
C VAL A 536 -18.62 -4.53 -23.18
N GLU A 537 -18.94 -3.37 -22.60
CA GLU A 537 -20.06 -2.53 -23.08
C GLU A 537 -19.65 -1.20 -23.75
N ALA A 538 -18.36 -0.86 -23.82
CA ALA A 538 -17.93 0.40 -24.44
C ALA A 538 -17.75 0.37 -25.97
N ASP A 539 -17.68 -0.80 -26.61
CA ASP A 539 -17.46 -0.90 -28.08
C ASP A 539 -18.65 -1.55 -28.84
N CYS A 540 -19.81 -1.68 -28.18
CA CYS A 540 -20.99 -2.33 -28.75
C CYS A 540 -22.19 -1.39 -29.00
N TYR A 541 -21.94 -0.07 -29.08
CA TYR A 541 -22.98 0.94 -29.35
C TYR A 541 -23.60 0.85 -30.77
N SER A 542 -23.05 0.01 -31.66
CA SER A 542 -23.57 -0.18 -33.02
C SER A 542 -24.17 -1.56 -33.32
N THR A 543 -24.01 -2.57 -32.45
CA THR A 543 -24.29 -3.98 -32.82
C THR A 543 -25.17 -4.78 -31.84
N ARG A 544 -25.90 -4.12 -30.92
CA ARG A 544 -26.95 -4.79 -30.10
C ARG A 544 -28.38 -4.27 -30.34
N LYS A 545 -28.70 -3.90 -31.58
CA LYS A 545 -30.07 -3.54 -31.97
C LYS A 545 -31.04 -4.74 -32.13
N ARG A 546 -30.64 -5.94 -31.72
CA ARG A 546 -31.46 -7.15 -31.80
C ARG A 546 -31.06 -8.12 -30.70
N ILE A 547 -31.87 -8.20 -29.63
CA ILE A 547 -32.34 -9.42 -28.95
C ILE A 547 -33.01 -8.98 -27.64
N GLY A 548 -34.31 -9.28 -27.49
CA GLY A 548 -35.00 -9.40 -26.21
C GLY A 548 -35.53 -8.11 -25.57
N SER A 549 -36.78 -7.76 -25.88
CA SER A 549 -37.59 -6.83 -25.09
C SER A 549 -37.77 -7.36 -23.67
N VAL A 550 -36.99 -6.86 -22.71
CA VAL A 550 -37.40 -6.86 -21.30
C VAL A 550 -38.39 -5.70 -21.19
N ALA A 551 -39.61 -5.98 -20.71
CA ALA A 551 -40.62 -4.93 -20.54
C ALA A 551 -40.06 -3.86 -19.59
N ALA A 552 -39.91 -2.63 -20.10
CA ALA A 552 -39.54 -1.48 -19.28
C ALA A 552 -40.59 -1.31 -18.18
N VAL A 553 -40.20 -1.57 -16.94
CA VAL A 553 -41.03 -1.28 -15.76
C VAL A 553 -40.97 0.22 -15.57
N GLN A 554 -42.10 0.91 -15.80
CA GLN A 554 -42.22 2.33 -15.59
C GLN A 554 -42.19 2.59 -14.08
N ALA A 555 -41.11 3.20 -13.58
CA ALA A 555 -40.92 3.49 -12.17
C ALA A 555 -41.84 4.64 -11.74
N LYS A 556 -42.76 4.38 -10.81
CA LYS A 556 -43.74 5.36 -10.33
C LYS A 556 -43.36 5.98 -8.99
N TYR A 557 -42.65 5.23 -8.14
CA TYR A 557 -42.33 5.69 -6.79
C TYR A 557 -40.91 6.25 -6.69
N ILE A 558 -40.73 7.20 -5.79
CA ILE A 558 -39.40 7.60 -5.35
C ILE A 558 -38.99 6.68 -4.20
N VAL A 559 -37.86 6.00 -4.38
CA VAL A 559 -37.35 4.97 -3.46
C VAL A 559 -35.94 5.33 -3.03
N PRO A 560 -35.76 6.07 -1.91
CA PRO A 560 -34.45 6.49 -1.42
C PRO A 560 -33.50 5.31 -1.16
N GLY A 561 -32.28 5.38 -1.70
CA GLY A 561 -31.24 4.37 -1.51
C GLY A 561 -31.34 3.17 -2.46
N ALA A 562 -32.37 3.09 -3.30
CA ALA A 562 -32.47 2.06 -4.33
C ALA A 562 -31.50 2.27 -5.49
N ARG A 563 -31.27 1.19 -6.25
CA ARG A 563 -30.65 1.23 -7.58
C ARG A 563 -31.68 1.74 -8.60
N TRP A 564 -31.69 3.04 -8.84
CA TRP A 564 -32.56 3.63 -9.87
C TRP A 564 -32.06 3.24 -11.25
N ARG A 565 -33.00 2.85 -12.11
CA ARG A 565 -32.71 2.49 -13.50
C ARG A 565 -33.44 3.44 -14.44
N ASP A 566 -32.77 3.78 -15.54
CA ASP A 566 -33.38 4.55 -16.62
C ASP A 566 -34.33 3.68 -17.46
N THR A 567 -34.99 4.29 -18.44
CA THR A 567 -35.94 3.63 -19.34
C THR A 567 -35.31 2.51 -20.19
N ASP A 568 -33.99 2.52 -20.36
CA ASP A 568 -33.24 1.48 -21.08
C ASP A 568 -32.76 0.36 -20.14
N GLY A 569 -32.98 0.49 -18.83
CA GLY A 569 -32.65 -0.48 -17.80
C GLY A 569 -31.24 -0.32 -17.19
N TYR A 570 -30.49 0.70 -17.61
CA TYR A 570 -29.17 1.01 -17.05
C TYR A 570 -29.29 1.77 -15.74
N LEU A 571 -28.26 1.70 -14.88
CA LEU A 571 -28.26 2.47 -13.64
C LEU A 571 -28.20 3.97 -13.95
N VAL A 572 -29.08 4.74 -13.32
CA VAL A 572 -29.00 6.20 -13.40
C VAL A 572 -27.71 6.64 -12.71
N ASN A 573 -26.90 7.41 -13.43
CA ASN A 573 -25.57 7.87 -13.01
C ASN A 573 -25.48 9.38 -13.22
N ALA A 574 -25.97 10.15 -12.25
CA ALA A 574 -26.10 11.60 -12.28
C ALA A 574 -25.87 12.19 -10.87
N HIS A 575 -24.68 12.01 -10.32
CA HIS A 575 -24.39 12.34 -8.92
C HIS A 575 -24.23 13.85 -8.68
N ALA A 576 -24.66 14.32 -7.52
CA ALA A 576 -24.43 15.66 -6.95
C ALA A 576 -24.72 16.88 -7.86
N GLY A 577 -25.47 16.71 -8.94
CA GLY A 577 -25.83 17.80 -9.85
C GLY A 577 -27.15 18.49 -9.50
N ASN A 578 -27.86 19.07 -10.48
CA ASN A 578 -29.17 19.68 -10.26
C ASN A 578 -30.24 19.23 -11.25
N VAL A 579 -31.49 19.52 -10.87
CA VAL A 579 -32.67 19.35 -11.71
C VAL A 579 -33.15 20.71 -12.20
N VAL A 580 -33.35 20.85 -13.51
CA VAL A 580 -33.85 22.06 -14.18
C VAL A 580 -35.21 21.75 -14.79
N LEU A 581 -36.23 22.54 -14.48
CA LEU A 581 -37.55 22.42 -15.12
C LEU A 581 -37.57 23.24 -16.41
N ASN A 582 -37.88 22.60 -17.53
CA ASN A 582 -38.01 23.25 -18.83
C ASN A 582 -39.24 22.72 -19.58
N ASN A 583 -40.18 23.62 -19.91
CA ASN A 583 -41.43 23.29 -20.64
C ASN A 583 -42.23 22.11 -20.05
N GLY A 584 -42.22 21.95 -18.72
CA GLY A 584 -42.95 20.87 -18.02
C GLY A 584 -42.17 19.56 -17.85
N THR A 585 -40.96 19.46 -18.42
CA THR A 585 -40.07 18.31 -18.26
C THR A 585 -38.91 18.67 -17.33
N PHE A 586 -38.58 17.77 -16.41
CA PHE A 586 -37.45 17.88 -15.50
C PHE A 586 -36.19 17.33 -16.16
N TRP A 587 -35.10 18.08 -16.13
CA TRP A 587 -33.81 17.72 -16.68
C TRP A 587 -32.79 17.60 -15.57
N TRP A 588 -32.30 16.39 -15.33
CA TRP A 588 -31.34 16.11 -14.27
C TRP A 588 -29.94 15.96 -14.83
N PHE A 589 -29.05 16.85 -14.40
CA PHE A 589 -27.63 16.82 -14.69
C PHE A 589 -26.88 16.30 -13.48
N GLY A 590 -25.78 15.60 -13.71
CA GLY A 590 -24.93 15.12 -12.64
C GLY A 590 -23.62 14.55 -13.12
N GLU A 591 -22.72 14.32 -12.18
CA GLU A 591 -21.43 13.69 -12.43
C GLU A 591 -21.64 12.29 -12.99
N TYR A 592 -21.00 12.00 -14.11
CA TYR A 592 -20.94 10.63 -14.63
C TYR A 592 -19.73 9.92 -14.01
N LYS A 593 -19.97 8.96 -13.13
CA LYS A 593 -18.92 8.17 -12.47
C LYS A 593 -18.66 6.89 -13.24
N ILE A 594 -17.44 6.72 -13.74
CA ILE A 594 -17.06 5.53 -14.51
C ILE A 594 -16.76 4.36 -13.56
N GLU A 595 -17.21 3.16 -13.92
CA GLU A 595 -16.85 1.95 -13.17
C GLU A 595 -15.34 1.75 -13.10
N GLY A 596 -14.82 1.55 -11.88
CA GLY A 596 -13.39 1.38 -11.64
C GLY A 596 -12.57 2.68 -11.68
N GLN A 597 -13.21 3.86 -11.74
CA GLN A 597 -12.54 5.17 -11.62
C GLN A 597 -13.18 6.05 -10.54
N GLU A 598 -12.39 6.94 -9.93
CA GLU A 598 -12.92 7.92 -8.96
C GLU A 598 -13.59 9.12 -9.66
N GLU A 599 -13.02 9.58 -10.78
CA GLU A 599 -13.43 10.78 -11.53
C GLU A 599 -13.19 10.57 -13.04
N GLY A 600 -13.54 11.55 -13.88
CA GLY A 600 -13.14 11.58 -15.30
C GLY A 600 -14.23 11.29 -16.32
N GLY A 601 -15.48 11.08 -15.89
CA GLY A 601 -16.58 10.70 -16.80
C GLY A 601 -17.38 11.83 -17.43
N GLY A 602 -17.16 13.08 -17.03
CA GLY A 602 -17.94 14.22 -17.54
C GLY A 602 -19.28 14.40 -16.82
N VAL A 603 -20.28 14.93 -17.54
CA VAL A 603 -21.61 15.25 -17.00
C VAL A 603 -22.68 14.53 -17.81
N SER A 604 -23.46 13.67 -17.15
CA SER A 604 -24.63 13.01 -17.74
C SER A 604 -25.86 13.91 -17.71
N VAL A 605 -26.84 13.63 -18.57
CA VAL A 605 -28.16 14.27 -18.54
C VAL A 605 -29.29 13.28 -18.72
N TYR A 606 -30.33 13.43 -17.90
CA TYR A 606 -31.57 12.66 -17.96
C TYR A 606 -32.78 13.58 -18.03
N SER A 607 -33.88 13.12 -18.61
CA SER A 607 -35.17 13.81 -18.56
C SER A 607 -36.25 12.97 -17.88
N SER A 608 -37.20 13.62 -17.22
CA SER A 608 -38.34 12.97 -16.59
C SER A 608 -39.55 13.90 -16.55
N ASP A 609 -40.76 13.34 -16.71
CA ASP A 609 -42.01 14.08 -16.51
C ASP A 609 -42.56 13.97 -15.08
N ASP A 610 -42.03 13.06 -14.26
CA ASP A 610 -42.58 12.70 -12.94
C ASP A 610 -41.53 12.59 -11.82
N LEU A 611 -40.25 12.82 -12.12
CA LEU A 611 -39.08 12.67 -11.22
C LEU A 611 -38.79 11.22 -10.78
N ALA A 612 -39.48 10.23 -11.32
CA ALA A 612 -39.30 8.81 -11.00
C ALA A 612 -38.82 8.00 -12.21
N THR A 613 -39.41 8.22 -13.39
CA THR A 613 -39.01 7.61 -14.65
C THR A 613 -38.02 8.50 -15.38
N TRP A 614 -36.77 8.04 -15.53
CA TRP A 614 -35.69 8.81 -16.14
C TRP A 614 -35.31 8.26 -17.52
N GLU A 615 -35.32 9.12 -18.55
CA GLU A 615 -34.80 8.84 -19.89
C GLU A 615 -33.39 9.43 -20.02
N SER A 616 -32.44 8.62 -20.47
CA SER A 616 -31.04 9.04 -20.65
C SER A 616 -30.84 9.79 -21.97
N HIS A 617 -30.12 10.91 -21.92
CA HIS A 617 -29.69 11.68 -23.11
C HIS A 617 -28.17 11.60 -23.32
N GLY A 618 -27.48 10.69 -22.61
CA GLY A 618 -26.03 10.53 -22.67
C GLY A 618 -25.27 11.60 -21.88
N LEU A 619 -24.10 11.99 -22.37
CA LEU A 619 -23.25 13.00 -21.74
C LEU A 619 -23.60 14.40 -22.28
N ALA A 620 -24.04 15.28 -21.38
CA ALA A 620 -24.19 16.71 -21.66
C ALA A 620 -22.82 17.38 -21.86
N LEU A 621 -21.80 16.98 -21.08
CA LEU A 621 -20.42 17.45 -21.24
C LEU A 621 -19.48 16.24 -21.28
N GLU A 622 -18.90 15.99 -22.44
CA GLU A 622 -17.92 14.91 -22.64
C GLU A 622 -16.52 15.35 -22.18
N PRO A 623 -15.74 14.46 -21.54
CA PRO A 623 -14.34 14.74 -21.28
C PRO A 623 -13.54 14.75 -22.59
N VAL A 624 -12.57 15.66 -22.70
CA VAL A 624 -11.74 15.87 -23.90
C VAL A 624 -10.29 15.51 -23.60
N GLU A 625 -9.77 14.45 -24.24
CA GLU A 625 -8.40 13.98 -24.02
C GLU A 625 -7.36 15.11 -24.22
N GLY A 626 -6.48 15.27 -23.23
CA GLY A 626 -5.45 16.32 -23.23
C GLY A 626 -5.95 17.75 -22.96
N HIS A 627 -7.25 17.97 -22.75
CA HIS A 627 -7.78 19.28 -22.37
C HIS A 627 -7.37 19.66 -20.93
N PRO A 628 -6.87 20.88 -20.67
CA PRO A 628 -6.30 21.25 -19.37
C PRO A 628 -7.27 21.25 -18.18
N TYR A 629 -8.59 21.24 -18.43
CA TYR A 629 -9.62 21.38 -17.38
C TYR A 629 -10.76 20.36 -17.44
N ILE A 630 -10.88 19.62 -18.54
CA ILE A 630 -11.98 18.65 -18.75
C ILE A 630 -11.46 17.37 -19.42
N SER A 631 -10.19 17.02 -19.27
CA SER A 631 -9.71 15.71 -19.69
C SER A 631 -10.16 14.62 -18.71
N PRO A 632 -10.09 13.33 -19.07
CA PRO A 632 -10.43 12.24 -18.15
C PRO A 632 -9.62 12.22 -16.84
N GLU A 633 -8.47 12.90 -16.78
CA GLU A 633 -7.66 13.06 -15.56
C GLU A 633 -8.11 14.22 -14.65
N MET A 634 -9.08 15.03 -15.11
CA MET A 634 -9.62 16.19 -14.40
C MET A 634 -10.88 15.81 -13.62
N ILE A 635 -11.12 16.58 -12.56
CA ILE A 635 -12.31 16.50 -11.72
C ILE A 635 -13.37 17.44 -12.25
N ILE A 636 -14.55 16.88 -12.52
CA ILE A 636 -15.77 17.62 -12.83
C ILE A 636 -16.78 17.23 -11.76
N GLN A 637 -16.96 18.09 -10.76
CA GLN A 637 -17.82 17.79 -9.61
C GLN A 637 -18.95 18.81 -9.45
N ARG A 638 -20.08 18.30 -8.99
CA ARG A 638 -21.31 19.00 -8.63
C ARG A 638 -21.82 19.95 -9.74
N PRO A 639 -21.98 19.49 -10.98
CA PRO A 639 -22.42 20.35 -12.08
C PRO A 639 -23.80 20.96 -11.78
N LYS A 640 -23.99 22.23 -12.15
CA LYS A 640 -25.25 22.97 -12.04
C LYS A 640 -25.53 23.66 -13.36
N VAL A 641 -26.73 23.46 -13.90
CA VAL A 641 -27.19 24.07 -15.14
C VAL A 641 -28.26 25.13 -14.86
N VAL A 642 -28.16 26.27 -15.55
CA VAL A 642 -29.16 27.35 -15.56
C VAL A 642 -29.31 27.93 -16.95
N TYR A 643 -30.51 28.38 -17.27
CA TYR A 643 -30.78 29.13 -18.50
C TYR A 643 -30.48 30.61 -18.31
N SER A 644 -29.73 31.19 -19.24
CA SER A 644 -29.42 32.62 -19.28
C SER A 644 -30.29 33.29 -20.35
N GLU A 645 -31.30 34.05 -19.92
CA GLU A 645 -32.16 34.80 -20.83
C GLU A 645 -31.39 35.79 -21.72
N PRO A 646 -30.39 36.55 -21.21
CA PRO A 646 -29.65 37.51 -22.04
C PRO A 646 -28.85 36.87 -23.17
N THR A 647 -28.26 35.68 -22.94
CA THR A 647 -27.47 34.98 -23.96
C THR A 647 -28.33 34.05 -24.82
N GLY A 648 -29.50 33.63 -24.33
CA GLY A 648 -30.34 32.62 -24.94
C GLY A 648 -29.75 31.21 -24.86
N GLN A 649 -28.81 30.99 -23.94
CA GLN A 649 -28.06 29.73 -23.80
C GLN A 649 -28.20 29.14 -22.40
N TYR A 650 -27.97 27.84 -22.29
CA TYR A 650 -27.79 27.14 -21.02
C TYR A 650 -26.33 27.20 -20.59
N HIS A 651 -26.10 27.59 -19.35
CA HIS A 651 -24.77 27.66 -18.74
C HIS A 651 -24.64 26.57 -17.70
N MET A 652 -23.60 25.76 -17.82
CA MET A 652 -23.21 24.73 -16.87
C MET A 652 -22.00 25.20 -16.07
N TRP A 653 -22.14 25.21 -14.75
CA TRP A 653 -21.09 25.53 -13.80
C TRP A 653 -20.74 24.34 -12.92
N TRP A 654 -19.48 24.16 -12.56
CA TRP A 654 -19.05 23.04 -11.71
C TRP A 654 -17.76 23.35 -10.96
N HIS A 655 -17.40 22.51 -9.99
CA HIS A 655 -16.08 22.49 -9.38
C HIS A 655 -15.06 21.84 -10.32
N ALA A 656 -14.17 22.66 -10.89
CA ALA A 656 -13.13 22.21 -11.81
C ALA A 656 -11.80 22.04 -11.08
N ASP A 657 -11.29 20.80 -11.05
CA ASP A 657 -10.02 20.51 -10.40
C ASP A 657 -9.23 19.38 -11.08
N LYS A 658 -8.08 19.04 -10.52
CA LYS A 658 -7.29 17.84 -10.79
C LYS A 658 -7.37 16.91 -9.59
N SER A 659 -6.95 15.66 -9.75
CA SER A 659 -6.99 14.62 -8.70
C SER A 659 -6.36 14.97 -7.34
N SER A 660 -5.58 16.06 -7.25
CA SER A 660 -4.97 16.54 -6.01
C SER A 660 -5.75 17.67 -5.31
N TYR A 661 -6.93 18.07 -5.82
CA TYR A 661 -7.71 19.23 -5.34
C TYR A 661 -6.85 20.51 -5.20
N GLY A 662 -6.09 20.82 -6.24
CA GLY A 662 -5.07 21.88 -6.22
C GLY A 662 -5.32 23.03 -7.17
N LEU A 663 -6.36 22.98 -8.02
CA LEU A 663 -6.76 24.11 -8.86
C LEU A 663 -7.80 24.97 -8.15
N LEU A 664 -8.80 24.34 -7.52
CA LEU A 664 -9.89 24.98 -6.79
C LEU A 664 -10.61 26.06 -7.64
N LEU A 665 -11.03 25.69 -8.85
CA LEU A 665 -11.65 26.60 -9.82
C LEU A 665 -13.15 26.29 -10.02
N GLN A 666 -13.84 27.24 -10.64
CA GLN A 666 -15.19 27.04 -11.21
C GLN A 666 -15.08 26.92 -12.72
N GLY A 667 -15.53 25.80 -13.26
CA GLY A 667 -15.67 25.60 -14.71
C GLY A 667 -16.96 26.19 -15.23
N LEU A 668 -16.95 26.67 -16.48
CA LEU A 668 -18.10 27.14 -17.24
C LEU A 668 -18.11 26.47 -18.62
N ALA A 669 -19.26 25.96 -19.02
CA ALA A 669 -19.56 25.49 -20.36
C ALA A 669 -20.95 25.98 -20.80
N THR A 670 -21.17 26.15 -22.10
CA THR A 670 -22.43 26.68 -22.64
C THR A 670 -23.02 25.79 -23.73
N SER A 671 -24.34 25.84 -23.89
CA SER A 671 -25.09 25.12 -24.93
C SER A 671 -26.33 25.90 -25.36
N ASP A 672 -26.70 25.81 -26.63
CA ASP A 672 -27.98 26.36 -27.14
C ASP A 672 -29.19 25.47 -26.76
N THR A 673 -28.93 24.22 -26.41
CA THR A 673 -29.94 23.21 -26.04
C THR A 673 -29.73 22.73 -24.61
N ILE A 674 -30.82 22.45 -23.90
CA ILE A 674 -30.74 22.00 -22.49
C ILE A 674 -29.93 20.71 -22.34
N ALA A 675 -30.13 19.74 -23.23
CA ALA A 675 -29.44 18.44 -23.21
C ALA A 675 -27.96 18.52 -23.59
N GLY A 676 -27.49 19.63 -24.16
CA GLY A 676 -26.15 19.72 -24.74
C GLY A 676 -26.10 19.29 -26.22
N PRO A 677 -24.89 19.00 -26.74
CA PRO A 677 -23.62 18.98 -26.01
C PRO A 677 -23.16 20.37 -25.58
N TYR A 678 -22.64 20.48 -24.36
CA TYR A 678 -22.06 21.70 -23.82
C TYR A 678 -20.62 21.86 -24.30
N THR A 679 -20.26 23.09 -24.63
CA THR A 679 -18.90 23.46 -25.04
C THR A 679 -18.20 24.17 -23.90
N PHE A 680 -17.02 23.68 -23.49
CA PHE A 680 -16.19 24.33 -22.49
C PHE A 680 -15.89 25.78 -22.89
N ALA A 681 -16.11 26.73 -21.97
CA ALA A 681 -15.82 28.14 -22.16
C ALA A 681 -14.58 28.56 -21.36
N ASN A 682 -14.56 28.33 -20.04
CA ASN A 682 -13.45 28.75 -19.17
C ASN A 682 -13.43 28.00 -17.83
N ALA A 683 -12.33 28.09 -17.09
CA ALA A 683 -12.22 27.69 -15.69
C ALA A 683 -11.54 28.81 -14.89
N THR A 684 -12.24 29.38 -13.90
CA THR A 684 -11.79 30.60 -13.20
C THR A 684 -11.90 30.52 -11.69
N ALA A 685 -10.99 31.22 -11.01
CA ALA A 685 -11.03 31.43 -9.57
C ALA A 685 -12.10 32.49 -9.23
N PRO A 686 -13.10 32.18 -8.38
CA PRO A 686 -14.21 33.09 -8.12
C PRO A 686 -13.77 34.37 -7.41
N LEU A 687 -13.74 35.50 -8.13
CA LEU A 687 -13.28 36.80 -7.62
C LEU A 687 -11.88 36.74 -6.98
N GLY A 688 -11.02 35.84 -7.47
CA GLY A 688 -9.68 35.59 -6.93
C GLY A 688 -9.62 34.70 -5.68
N ASN A 689 -10.75 34.18 -5.20
CA ASN A 689 -10.82 33.17 -4.14
C ASN A 689 -10.74 31.74 -4.71
N TRP A 690 -10.74 30.74 -3.83
CA TRP A 690 -10.80 29.32 -4.18
C TRP A 690 -12.24 28.82 -4.24
N SER A 691 -12.48 27.79 -5.03
CA SER A 691 -13.76 27.09 -5.12
C SER A 691 -13.54 25.58 -5.10
N GLN A 692 -14.06 24.91 -4.08
CA GLN A 692 -14.16 23.46 -4.04
C GLN A 692 -15.62 23.07 -4.26
N ASP A 693 -16.25 22.42 -3.28
CA ASP A 693 -17.65 21.99 -3.32
C ASP A 693 -18.58 23.12 -3.78
N PHE A 694 -19.34 22.85 -4.85
CA PHE A 694 -20.09 23.84 -5.60
C PHE A 694 -21.59 23.57 -5.58
N GLY A 695 -22.36 24.65 -5.44
CA GLY A 695 -23.81 24.71 -5.53
C GLY A 695 -24.25 25.97 -6.28
N MET A 696 -25.51 25.99 -6.68
CA MET A 696 -26.09 27.13 -7.38
C MET A 696 -27.54 27.30 -6.97
N PHE A 697 -27.99 28.54 -6.87
CA PHE A 697 -29.34 28.91 -6.50
C PHE A 697 -29.83 30.05 -7.40
N THR A 698 -31.04 29.93 -7.93
CA THR A 698 -31.72 31.02 -8.65
C THR A 698 -32.93 31.44 -7.84
N ASP A 699 -32.98 32.72 -7.49
CA ASP A 699 -34.10 33.28 -6.77
C ASP A 699 -35.28 33.45 -7.72
N TYR A 700 -36.39 32.76 -7.47
CA TYR A 700 -37.54 32.80 -8.38
C TYR A 700 -38.30 34.13 -8.32
N LYS A 701 -38.03 34.98 -7.31
CA LYS A 701 -38.74 36.27 -7.13
C LYS A 701 -38.14 37.37 -8.00
N ASP A 702 -36.84 37.36 -8.23
CA ASP A 702 -36.13 38.38 -9.03
C ASP A 702 -35.37 37.82 -10.24
N GLY A 703 -35.28 36.49 -10.37
CA GLY A 703 -34.59 35.80 -11.47
C GLY A 703 -33.07 35.76 -11.34
N ARG A 704 -32.49 36.31 -10.27
CA ARG A 704 -31.04 36.41 -10.11
C ARG A 704 -30.45 35.09 -9.64
N SER A 705 -29.32 34.72 -10.24
CA SER A 705 -28.59 33.48 -9.92
C SER A 705 -27.38 33.74 -9.03
N TYR A 706 -27.07 32.78 -8.18
CA TYR A 706 -26.01 32.85 -7.18
C TYR A 706 -25.22 31.53 -7.14
N ALA A 707 -23.91 31.64 -7.06
CA ALA A 707 -23.01 30.53 -6.75
C ALA A 707 -22.88 30.35 -5.24
N LEU A 708 -22.86 29.11 -4.80
CA LEU A 708 -22.46 28.71 -3.46
C LEU A 708 -21.21 27.86 -3.54
N TYR A 709 -20.17 28.19 -2.79
CA TYR A 709 -18.94 27.40 -2.85
C TYR A 709 -18.13 27.44 -1.56
N SER A 710 -17.49 26.31 -1.24
CA SER A 710 -16.51 26.23 -0.17
C SER A 710 -15.14 26.72 -0.63
N ASN A 711 -14.44 27.45 0.26
CA ASN A 711 -13.18 28.12 -0.06
C ASN A 711 -11.94 27.25 0.25
N GLY A 712 -12.00 25.95 -0.07
CA GLY A 712 -10.91 24.98 0.10
C GLY A 712 -10.69 24.50 1.55
N ASP A 713 -9.71 23.62 1.76
CA ASP A 713 -9.51 22.88 3.03
C ASP A 713 -8.44 23.46 3.98
N SER A 714 -7.88 24.63 3.64
CA SER A 714 -6.93 25.31 4.51
C SER A 714 -7.62 25.89 5.75
N VAL A 715 -6.85 26.13 6.83
CA VAL A 715 -7.37 26.76 8.05
C VAL A 715 -7.93 28.16 7.75
N GLU A 716 -7.33 28.85 6.78
CA GLU A 716 -7.73 30.15 6.28
C GLU A 716 -8.91 30.10 5.29
N GLY A 717 -9.28 28.91 4.79
CA GLY A 717 -10.26 28.66 3.72
C GLY A 717 -11.60 28.05 4.15
N ARG A 718 -11.91 28.01 5.44
CA ARG A 718 -13.09 27.30 6.00
C ARG A 718 -14.45 27.98 5.81
N ASP A 719 -14.60 28.85 4.82
CA ASP A 719 -15.84 29.60 4.64
C ASP A 719 -16.63 29.10 3.43
N ILE A 720 -17.94 29.26 3.52
CA ILE A 720 -18.84 29.15 2.37
C ILE A 720 -19.21 30.54 1.89
N TYR A 721 -19.05 30.77 0.59
CA TYR A 721 -19.45 32.01 -0.07
C TYR A 721 -20.78 31.83 -0.78
N LEU A 722 -21.64 32.83 -0.64
CA LEU A 722 -22.81 33.05 -1.49
C LEU A 722 -22.52 34.28 -2.34
N THR A 723 -22.36 34.09 -3.64
CA THR A 723 -21.89 35.12 -4.57
C THR A 723 -22.84 35.24 -5.75
N SER A 724 -23.31 36.44 -6.04
CA SER A 724 -24.17 36.73 -7.19
C SER A 724 -23.42 36.58 -8.51
N TYR A 725 -24.11 36.08 -9.53
CA TYR A 725 -23.66 36.17 -10.91
C TYR A 725 -24.01 37.53 -11.54
N ASN A 726 -23.33 37.87 -12.63
CA ASN A 726 -23.77 38.92 -13.55
C ASN A 726 -25.08 38.52 -14.27
N GLU A 727 -25.72 39.45 -14.98
CA GLU A 727 -27.00 39.20 -15.66
C GLU A 727 -26.93 38.04 -16.67
N GLU A 728 -25.80 37.88 -17.37
CA GLU A 728 -25.57 36.81 -18.34
C GLU A 728 -25.27 35.44 -17.70
N VAL A 729 -25.05 35.38 -16.39
CA VAL A 729 -24.59 34.18 -15.69
C VAL A 729 -23.27 33.62 -16.27
N SER A 730 -22.41 34.51 -16.78
CA SER A 730 -21.12 34.21 -17.42
C SER A 730 -19.93 34.47 -16.50
N ALA A 731 -20.12 35.25 -15.43
CA ALA A 731 -19.11 35.53 -14.41
C ALA A 731 -19.75 35.90 -13.06
N LEU A 732 -18.99 35.76 -11.98
CA LEU A 732 -19.39 36.24 -10.66
C LEU A 732 -19.24 37.76 -10.56
N ASP A 733 -20.21 38.40 -9.92
CA ASP A 733 -20.31 39.85 -9.76
C ASP A 733 -19.88 40.29 -8.35
N SER A 734 -20.66 39.93 -7.32
CA SER A 734 -20.39 40.38 -5.95
C SER A 734 -20.78 39.35 -4.89
N VAL A 735 -19.97 39.27 -3.82
CA VAL A 735 -20.25 38.42 -2.66
C VAL A 735 -21.44 38.97 -1.90
N THR A 736 -22.52 38.19 -1.82
CA THR A 736 -23.76 38.54 -1.12
C THR A 736 -23.68 38.20 0.36
N HIS A 737 -23.10 37.04 0.69
CA HIS A 737 -22.89 36.61 2.07
C HIS A 737 -21.68 35.67 2.19
N ARG A 738 -21.09 35.62 3.38
CA ARG A 738 -20.03 34.68 3.75
C ARG A 738 -20.41 34.02 5.06
N PHE A 739 -20.56 32.70 5.03
CA PHE A 739 -20.77 31.89 6.23
C PHE A 739 -19.40 31.64 6.86
N ASP A 740 -18.96 32.54 7.74
CA ASP A 740 -17.67 32.45 8.42
C ASP A 740 -17.74 31.52 9.64
N LYS A 741 -16.63 30.81 9.91
CA LYS A 741 -16.41 29.93 11.10
C LYS A 741 -17.00 28.52 11.03
N TYR A 742 -17.64 28.15 9.93
CA TYR A 742 -18.29 26.86 9.80
C TYR A 742 -17.56 26.03 8.73
N ASP A 743 -16.84 24.99 9.18
CA ASP A 743 -16.11 24.06 8.32
C ASP A 743 -17.08 23.14 7.57
N LEU A 744 -17.69 23.70 6.53
CA LEU A 744 -18.81 23.13 5.78
C LEU A 744 -18.49 22.99 4.28
N GLU A 745 -19.31 22.20 3.60
CA GLU A 745 -19.26 21.91 2.17
C GLU A 745 -20.67 21.55 1.64
N ALA A 746 -20.75 21.12 0.38
CA ALA A 746 -21.98 20.67 -0.28
C ALA A 746 -23.19 21.65 -0.17
N PRO A 747 -23.02 22.94 -0.48
CA PRO A 747 -24.04 23.94 -0.18
C PRO A 747 -25.22 23.91 -1.17
N SER A 748 -26.44 24.04 -0.65
CA SER A 748 -27.67 24.24 -1.42
C SER A 748 -28.60 25.22 -0.72
N ILE A 749 -29.47 25.92 -1.46
CA ILE A 749 -30.51 26.77 -0.90
C ILE A 749 -31.88 26.35 -1.43
N VAL A 750 -32.83 26.20 -0.51
CA VAL A 750 -34.26 26.15 -0.82
C VAL A 750 -34.93 27.45 -0.36
N GLN A 751 -35.80 27.98 -1.22
CA GLN A 751 -36.51 29.23 -0.98
C GLN A 751 -38.01 28.97 -0.85
N THR A 752 -38.62 29.48 0.22
CA THR A 752 -40.07 29.56 0.39
C THR A 752 -40.59 30.93 -0.03
N ASP A 753 -41.90 31.15 0.09
CA ASP A 753 -42.48 32.47 -0.14
C ASP A 753 -41.94 33.53 0.84
N LYS A 754 -41.47 33.12 2.03
CA LYS A 754 -41.04 34.01 3.10
C LYS A 754 -39.54 33.98 3.37
N SER A 755 -38.90 32.82 3.32
CA SER A 755 -37.55 32.62 3.84
C SER A 755 -36.65 31.86 2.87
N TYR A 756 -35.35 31.94 3.11
CA TYR A 756 -34.31 31.12 2.50
C TYR A 756 -33.77 30.15 3.55
N TYR A 757 -33.57 28.90 3.17
CA TYR A 757 -32.93 27.88 3.99
C TYR A 757 -31.71 27.33 3.24
N ALA A 758 -30.52 27.50 3.81
CA ALA A 758 -29.28 26.98 3.24
C ALA A 758 -28.91 25.66 3.95
N LEU A 759 -28.70 24.59 3.19
CA LEU A 759 -28.28 23.28 3.69
C LEU A 759 -26.83 23.01 3.29
N MET A 760 -26.05 22.49 4.22
CA MET A 760 -24.62 22.22 4.04
C MET A 760 -24.21 21.01 4.87
N SER A 761 -23.26 20.21 4.38
CA SER A 761 -22.63 19.15 5.18
C SER A 761 -21.34 19.64 5.82
N HIS A 762 -20.86 18.94 6.84
CA HIS A 762 -19.49 19.10 7.32
C HIS A 762 -18.48 18.46 6.36
N LYS A 763 -17.21 18.86 6.47
CA LYS A 763 -16.11 18.32 5.67
C LYS A 763 -15.58 16.99 6.18
N THR A 764 -16.20 15.90 5.75
CA THR A 764 -15.80 14.53 6.11
C THR A 764 -15.48 13.66 4.90
N GLY A 765 -15.22 14.29 3.75
CA GLY A 765 -15.04 13.60 2.47
C GLY A 765 -16.30 12.81 2.10
N TYR A 766 -16.13 11.62 1.51
CA TYR A 766 -17.25 10.75 1.14
C TYR A 766 -18.01 10.14 2.33
N ARG A 767 -17.51 10.25 3.57
CA ARG A 767 -18.23 9.78 4.75
C ARG A 767 -19.39 10.75 5.04
N PRO A 768 -20.64 10.28 5.22
CA PRO A 768 -21.75 11.16 5.51
C PRO A 768 -21.69 11.68 6.95
N ASN A 769 -22.34 12.82 7.18
CA ASN A 769 -22.42 13.49 8.47
C ASN A 769 -23.80 14.13 8.66
N ASN A 770 -23.99 14.85 9.76
CA ASN A 770 -25.23 15.56 10.03
C ASN A 770 -25.25 16.87 9.24
N VAL A 771 -26.04 16.90 8.17
CA VAL A 771 -26.32 18.11 7.39
C VAL A 771 -26.99 19.13 8.30
N VAL A 772 -26.56 20.38 8.18
CA VAL A 772 -27.10 21.50 8.92
C VAL A 772 -27.88 22.44 8.00
N ALA A 773 -28.90 23.08 8.55
CA ALA A 773 -29.63 24.16 7.91
C ALA A 773 -29.39 25.50 8.61
N PHE A 774 -29.35 26.55 7.81
CA PHE A 774 -29.39 27.96 8.23
C PHE A 774 -30.64 28.60 7.63
N ARG A 775 -31.18 29.63 8.26
CA ARG A 775 -32.33 30.37 7.74
C ARG A 775 -32.15 31.88 7.77
N ALA A 776 -32.61 32.56 6.73
CA ALA A 776 -32.66 34.01 6.62
C ALA A 776 -33.91 34.51 5.88
N ASP A 777 -34.29 35.77 6.10
CA ASP A 777 -35.33 36.47 5.31
C ASP A 777 -34.76 37.16 4.05
N SER A 778 -33.43 37.28 3.98
CA SER A 778 -32.68 37.88 2.88
C SER A 778 -31.39 37.10 2.67
N LEU A 779 -30.95 36.94 1.42
CA LEU A 779 -29.70 36.27 1.08
C LEU A 779 -28.46 36.92 1.71
N SER A 780 -28.49 38.26 1.91
CA SER A 780 -27.42 38.99 2.60
C SER A 780 -27.38 38.74 4.12
N GLY A 781 -28.40 38.06 4.66
CA GLY A 781 -28.57 37.77 6.07
C GLY A 781 -29.49 38.75 6.80
N ALA A 782 -29.54 38.73 8.13
CA ALA A 782 -28.78 37.84 9.01
C ALA A 782 -29.25 36.37 8.90
N TRP A 783 -28.30 35.45 8.72
CA TRP A 783 -28.55 34.02 8.79
C TRP A 783 -28.57 33.56 10.26
N SER A 784 -29.42 32.57 10.56
CA SER A 784 -29.52 31.96 11.89
C SER A 784 -28.25 31.19 12.28
N GLN A 785 -28.19 30.71 13.52
CA GLN A 785 -27.26 29.61 13.85
C GLN A 785 -27.70 28.32 13.13
N PRO A 786 -26.76 27.42 12.80
CA PRO A 786 -27.09 26.15 12.16
C PRO A 786 -27.81 25.20 13.12
N TRP A 787 -28.69 24.36 12.58
CA TRP A 787 -29.26 23.21 13.28
C TRP A 787 -29.28 21.98 12.37
N ILE A 788 -29.32 20.79 12.96
CA ILE A 788 -29.31 19.51 12.23
C ILE A 788 -30.71 19.22 11.67
N VAL A 789 -30.79 18.79 10.40
CA VAL A 789 -32.07 18.64 9.66
C VAL A 789 -32.67 17.22 9.73
N ALA A 790 -31.98 16.27 10.33
CA ALA A 790 -32.38 14.87 10.44
C ALA A 790 -32.17 14.34 11.87
N PRO A 791 -32.79 13.22 12.27
CA PRO A 791 -32.54 12.63 13.58
C PRO A 791 -31.04 12.37 13.79
N LEU A 792 -30.55 12.73 14.98
CA LEU A 792 -29.14 12.56 15.34
C LEU A 792 -28.67 11.11 15.11
N ASN A 793 -27.38 10.96 14.78
CA ASN A 793 -26.71 9.68 14.51
C ASN A 793 -27.16 8.93 13.25
N THR A 794 -28.20 9.40 12.54
CA THR A 794 -28.53 8.88 11.20
C THR A 794 -27.58 9.37 10.13
N ARG A 795 -26.80 10.45 10.42
CA ARG A 795 -25.93 11.15 9.46
C ARG A 795 -26.70 11.53 8.20
N THR A 796 -27.84 12.20 8.41
CA THR A 796 -28.77 12.59 7.34
C THR A 796 -29.22 11.39 6.51
N PHE A 797 -29.59 10.31 7.21
CA PHE A 797 -29.92 9.01 6.60
C PHE A 797 -28.82 8.47 5.68
N ASN A 798 -27.56 8.59 6.15
CA ASN A 798 -26.35 8.17 5.44
C ASN A 798 -26.11 8.91 4.12
N SER A 799 -26.54 10.18 4.01
CA SER A 799 -26.44 10.98 2.79
C SER A 799 -25.67 12.30 2.99
N GLN A 800 -25.24 12.89 1.88
CA GLN A 800 -24.68 14.23 1.81
C GLN A 800 -25.55 15.11 0.92
N SER A 801 -25.64 16.40 1.23
CA SER A 801 -26.37 17.39 0.42
C SER A 801 -25.82 17.44 -1.01
N GLY A 802 -26.71 17.53 -2.00
CA GLY A 802 -26.35 17.72 -3.42
C GLY A 802 -27.07 18.92 -4.01
N PHE A 803 -28.39 18.91 -3.90
CA PHE A 803 -29.27 19.98 -4.38
C PHE A 803 -30.59 20.02 -3.60
N THR A 804 -31.37 21.08 -3.79
CA THR A 804 -32.73 21.18 -3.28
C THR A 804 -33.66 21.63 -4.38
N LEU A 805 -34.82 20.98 -4.48
CA LEU A 805 -35.79 21.23 -5.53
C LEU A 805 -37.10 21.76 -4.94
N ARG A 806 -37.61 22.85 -5.51
CA ARG A 806 -38.96 23.38 -5.25
C ARG A 806 -39.88 22.94 -6.38
N ILE A 807 -40.96 22.25 -6.04
CA ILE A 807 -41.99 21.77 -6.96
C ILE A 807 -43.26 22.55 -6.68
N GLN A 808 -43.64 23.44 -7.59
CA GLN A 808 -44.88 24.20 -7.49
C GLN A 808 -46.01 23.42 -8.14
N GLY A 809 -46.72 22.63 -7.34
CA GLY A 809 -47.90 21.91 -7.78
C GLY A 809 -49.17 22.76 -7.74
N GLU A 810 -50.22 22.27 -8.40
CA GLU A 810 -51.55 22.90 -8.45
C GLU A 810 -52.23 22.98 -7.08
N LYS A 811 -51.92 22.04 -6.17
CA LYS A 811 -52.53 21.98 -4.83
C LYS A 811 -51.60 22.43 -3.73
N GLN A 812 -50.32 22.07 -3.81
CA GLN A 812 -49.32 22.46 -2.82
C GLN A 812 -47.93 22.62 -3.44
N THR A 813 -47.08 23.40 -2.77
CA THR A 813 -45.65 23.43 -3.08
C THR A 813 -44.92 22.39 -2.24
N THR A 814 -44.17 21.52 -2.89
CA THR A 814 -43.33 20.51 -2.24
C THR A 814 -41.87 20.88 -2.39
N TYR A 815 -41.10 20.65 -1.33
CA TYR A 815 -39.67 20.88 -1.30
C TYR A 815 -38.96 19.54 -1.11
N LEU A 816 -37.98 19.24 -1.96
CA LEU A 816 -37.19 18.01 -1.89
C LEU A 816 -35.73 18.33 -1.57
N TYR A 817 -35.17 17.55 -0.66
CA TYR A 817 -33.74 17.39 -0.48
C TYR A 817 -33.26 16.32 -1.46
N LEU A 818 -32.27 16.65 -2.30
CA LEU A 818 -31.65 15.71 -3.23
C LEU A 818 -30.23 15.47 -2.74
N GLY A 819 -30.04 14.38 -2.00
CA GLY A 819 -28.74 13.98 -1.48
C GLY A 819 -28.15 12.76 -2.16
N ASP A 820 -26.83 12.62 -2.06
CA ASP A 820 -26.10 11.45 -2.52
C ASP A 820 -25.70 10.57 -1.34
N GLN A 821 -25.91 9.27 -1.52
CA GLN A 821 -25.38 8.22 -0.68
C GLN A 821 -24.10 7.70 -1.35
N ALA A 822 -22.94 8.27 -0.98
CA ALA A 822 -21.66 7.89 -1.59
C ALA A 822 -21.36 6.39 -1.44
N GLY A 823 -21.17 5.71 -2.55
CA GLY A 823 -20.78 4.30 -2.61
C GLY A 823 -19.27 4.16 -2.60
N ARG A 824 -18.64 4.02 -1.42
CA ARG A 824 -17.32 3.36 -1.33
C ARG A 824 -17.45 1.99 -0.67
N PRO A 825 -17.88 0.95 -1.39
CA PRO A 825 -18.05 -0.37 -0.86
C PRO A 825 -16.93 -1.32 -1.31
N ASN A 826 -15.66 -1.09 -0.95
CA ASN A 826 -14.68 -2.18 -0.80
C ASN A 826 -13.25 -1.71 -0.46
N VAL A 827 -12.48 -2.62 0.13
CA VAL A 827 -11.02 -2.50 0.36
C VAL A 827 -10.22 -2.84 -0.91
N TRP A 828 -10.83 -3.56 -1.85
CA TRP A 828 -10.20 -4.06 -3.09
C TRP A 828 -10.53 -3.26 -4.33
N ASP A 829 -11.51 -2.36 -4.23
CA ASP A 829 -11.89 -1.45 -5.29
C ASP A 829 -12.23 -0.11 -4.66
N SER A 830 -11.24 0.78 -4.59
CA SER A 830 -11.42 2.15 -4.10
C SER A 830 -12.36 2.98 -4.97
N ASN A 831 -12.88 2.42 -6.07
CA ASN A 831 -13.46 3.13 -7.20
C ASN A 831 -14.90 2.70 -7.55
N SER A 832 -15.71 2.24 -6.58
CA SER A 832 -17.15 1.97 -6.83
C SER A 832 -18.07 3.19 -6.66
N LEU A 833 -17.55 4.42 -6.85
CA LEU A 833 -18.35 5.65 -6.74
C LEU A 833 -19.53 5.68 -7.74
N TRP A 834 -19.41 4.97 -8.87
CA TRP A 834 -20.48 4.73 -9.83
C TRP A 834 -21.69 3.97 -9.27
N GLU A 835 -21.53 3.27 -8.14
CA GLU A 835 -22.62 2.63 -7.39
C GLU A 835 -23.18 3.51 -6.25
N SER A 836 -22.89 4.81 -6.25
CA SER A 836 -23.57 5.74 -5.32
C SER A 836 -25.09 5.72 -5.54
N ARG A 837 -25.85 6.04 -4.49
CA ARG A 837 -27.33 6.00 -4.51
C ARG A 837 -27.90 7.39 -4.24
N TYR A 838 -29.19 7.56 -4.51
CA TYR A 838 -29.88 8.84 -4.34
C TYR A 838 -30.80 8.79 -3.13
N ILE A 839 -30.69 9.79 -2.26
CA ILE A 839 -31.52 9.97 -1.06
C ILE A 839 -32.34 11.22 -1.26
N TRP A 840 -33.47 11.06 -1.96
CA TRP A 840 -34.40 12.14 -2.26
C TRP A 840 -35.53 12.12 -1.24
N LEU A 841 -35.63 13.18 -0.43
CA LEU A 841 -36.53 13.22 0.72
C LEU A 841 -37.40 14.48 0.71
N PRO A 842 -38.70 14.38 1.02
CA PRO A 842 -39.53 15.54 1.29
C PRO A 842 -39.02 16.33 2.50
N MET A 843 -39.09 17.66 2.42
CA MET A 843 -38.73 18.57 3.50
C MET A 843 -39.99 19.14 4.16
N ALA A 844 -40.12 18.94 5.48
CA ALA A 844 -41.13 19.61 6.29
C ALA A 844 -40.59 20.98 6.72
N ILE A 845 -41.03 22.03 6.03
CA ILE A 845 -40.65 23.41 6.31
C ILE A 845 -41.81 24.12 7.01
N ASP A 846 -41.54 24.71 8.16
CA ASP A 846 -42.47 25.56 8.89
C ASP A 846 -41.86 26.95 9.02
N ASP A 847 -42.32 27.88 8.18
CA ASP A 847 -41.83 29.27 8.16
C ASP A 847 -42.18 30.04 9.45
N GLU A 848 -43.25 29.67 10.15
CA GLU A 848 -43.64 30.33 11.40
C GLU A 848 -42.73 29.89 12.55
N LYS A 849 -42.45 28.58 12.64
CA LYS A 849 -41.49 28.02 13.59
C LYS A 849 -40.04 28.20 13.18
N LYS A 850 -39.79 28.62 11.93
CA LYS A 850 -38.47 28.76 11.32
C LYS A 850 -37.67 27.46 11.36
N SER A 851 -38.34 26.33 11.15
CA SER A 851 -37.76 24.99 11.22
C SER A 851 -37.80 24.29 9.87
N LEU A 852 -36.85 23.39 9.66
CA LEU A 852 -36.77 22.50 8.52
C LEU A 852 -36.33 21.12 9.02
N GLU A 853 -37.08 20.08 8.64
CA GLU A 853 -36.77 18.68 8.95
C GLU A 853 -36.97 17.79 7.72
N LEU A 854 -36.03 16.88 7.47
CA LEU A 854 -36.14 15.88 6.40
C LEU A 854 -37.05 14.72 6.83
N GLN A 855 -37.98 14.34 5.97
CA GLN A 855 -38.95 13.27 6.23
C GLN A 855 -38.50 11.97 5.56
N TRP A 856 -38.03 10.99 6.37
CA TRP A 856 -37.68 9.68 5.84
C TRP A 856 -38.92 8.85 5.51
N HIS A 857 -38.97 8.40 4.26
CA HIS A 857 -39.92 7.40 3.78
C HIS A 857 -39.16 6.43 2.89
N ASP A 858 -39.27 5.13 3.17
CA ASP A 858 -38.65 4.09 2.35
C ASP A 858 -39.12 4.17 0.89
N ILE A 859 -40.41 4.51 0.70
CA ILE A 859 -41.07 4.64 -0.59
C ILE A 859 -42.16 5.70 -0.46
N TYR A 860 -42.24 6.61 -1.43
CA TYR A 860 -43.35 7.55 -1.52
C TYR A 860 -43.76 7.80 -2.98
N ASP A 861 -45.05 8.05 -3.16
CA ASP A 861 -45.68 8.42 -4.43
C ASP A 861 -45.76 9.95 -4.46
N LEU A 862 -45.07 10.58 -5.42
CA LEU A 862 -45.05 12.02 -5.63
C LEU A 862 -45.74 12.33 -6.95
N ASP A 863 -46.83 13.10 -6.88
CA ASP A 863 -47.46 13.68 -8.06
C ASP A 863 -46.93 15.10 -8.25
N VAL A 864 -46.00 15.27 -9.19
CA VAL A 864 -45.38 16.56 -9.49
C VAL A 864 -46.36 17.62 -9.99
N LYS A 865 -47.51 17.23 -10.58
CA LYS A 865 -48.52 18.17 -11.08
C LYS A 865 -49.32 18.77 -9.95
N SER A 866 -49.82 17.95 -9.02
CA SER A 866 -50.51 18.45 -7.83
C SER A 866 -49.56 18.97 -6.76
N GLY A 867 -48.32 18.50 -6.77
CA GLY A 867 -47.31 18.71 -5.72
C GLY A 867 -47.56 17.85 -4.49
N GLU A 868 -48.59 17.00 -4.47
CA GLU A 868 -48.88 16.11 -3.35
C GLU A 868 -47.94 14.91 -3.35
N TRP A 869 -47.48 14.51 -2.17
CA TRP A 869 -46.78 13.25 -1.97
C TRP A 869 -47.37 12.49 -0.81
N LYS A 870 -47.28 11.15 -0.86
CA LYS A 870 -47.76 10.27 0.21
C LYS A 870 -46.80 9.09 0.40
N PRO A 871 -46.51 8.69 1.64
CA PRO A 871 -45.81 7.43 1.90
C PRO A 871 -46.62 6.25 1.35
N VAL A 872 -45.92 5.26 0.80
CA VAL A 872 -46.56 3.99 0.43
C VAL A 872 -46.56 3.09 1.67
N GLU A 873 -47.71 2.50 2.02
CA GLU A 873 -47.79 1.57 3.15
C GLU A 873 -47.37 0.16 2.73
N GLY A 874 -46.48 -0.45 3.51
CA GLY A 874 -46.00 -1.80 3.31
C GLY A 874 -46.36 -2.73 4.47
N THR A 875 -46.25 -4.04 4.23
CA THR A 875 -46.46 -5.07 5.24
C THR A 875 -45.13 -5.42 5.91
N ALA A 876 -45.03 -5.26 7.23
CA ALA A 876 -43.83 -5.56 7.99
C ALA A 876 -43.76 -7.03 8.41
N TYR A 877 -42.60 -7.64 8.24
CA TYR A 877 -42.26 -8.97 8.74
C TYR A 877 -41.10 -8.83 9.72
N HIS A 878 -41.36 -9.14 10.99
CA HIS A 878 -40.43 -8.86 12.09
C HIS A 878 -39.40 -9.96 12.29
N GLY A 879 -38.18 -9.57 12.68
CA GLY A 879 -37.10 -10.52 12.97
C GLY A 879 -37.40 -11.45 14.15
N SER A 880 -38.31 -11.05 15.04
CA SER A 880 -38.85 -11.91 16.11
C SER A 880 -39.48 -13.20 15.58
N ASP A 881 -40.07 -13.16 14.38
CA ASP A 881 -40.81 -14.28 13.77
C ASP A 881 -39.99 -15.03 12.71
N ALA A 882 -38.84 -14.47 12.31
CA ALA A 882 -37.94 -15.11 11.36
C ALA A 882 -37.29 -16.38 11.92
N THR A 883 -36.88 -17.26 11.02
CA THR A 883 -36.10 -18.45 11.34
C THR A 883 -34.61 -18.17 11.11
N THR A 884 -33.74 -18.75 11.92
CA THR A 884 -32.28 -18.63 11.76
C THR A 884 -31.65 -20.00 11.49
N ASN A 885 -30.55 -20.01 10.74
CA ASN A 885 -29.75 -21.20 10.46
C ASN A 885 -28.27 -20.91 10.67
N GLY A 886 -27.48 -21.96 10.89
CA GLY A 886 -26.03 -21.85 11.10
C GLY A 886 -25.70 -21.11 12.40
N THR A 887 -24.91 -20.03 12.29
CA THR A 887 -24.50 -19.23 13.46
C THR A 887 -25.40 -18.03 13.71
N ALA A 888 -26.45 -17.81 12.91
CA ALA A 888 -27.37 -16.70 13.09
C ALA A 888 -28.28 -16.97 14.29
N PHE A 889 -28.49 -15.94 15.12
CA PHE A 889 -29.31 -16.05 16.32
C PHE A 889 -30.07 -14.75 16.61
N LYS A 890 -31.13 -14.88 17.41
CA LYS A 890 -31.92 -13.75 17.87
C LYS A 890 -31.29 -13.15 19.12
N GLN A 891 -31.11 -11.84 19.14
CA GLN A 891 -30.53 -11.08 20.25
C GLN A 891 -31.52 -10.01 20.73
N GLU A 892 -31.60 -9.83 22.04
CA GLU A 892 -32.36 -8.73 22.64
C GLU A 892 -31.75 -7.39 22.25
N ALA A 893 -32.58 -6.49 21.73
CA ALA A 893 -32.21 -5.14 21.33
C ALA A 893 -33.39 -4.19 21.57
N ASN A 894 -33.29 -3.33 22.59
CA ASN A 894 -34.36 -2.42 22.99
C ASN A 894 -34.74 -1.36 21.94
N PHE A 895 -33.85 -1.10 20.98
CA PHE A 895 -34.07 -0.19 19.84
C PHE A 895 -34.67 -0.89 18.62
N ALA A 896 -34.69 -2.23 18.59
CA ALA A 896 -35.24 -3.01 17.49
C ALA A 896 -36.76 -3.20 17.66
N SER A 897 -37.44 -3.46 16.55
CA SER A 897 -38.86 -3.80 16.53
C SER A 897 -39.10 -5.07 17.37
N ASN A 898 -40.13 -5.06 18.20
CA ASN A 898 -40.43 -6.14 19.15
C ASN A 898 -39.29 -6.48 20.14
N GLY A 899 -38.29 -5.59 20.30
CA GLY A 899 -37.17 -5.78 21.22
C GLY A 899 -36.16 -6.84 20.79
N MET A 900 -36.20 -7.32 19.54
CA MET A 900 -35.37 -8.42 19.04
C MET A 900 -34.72 -8.07 17.70
N ILE A 901 -33.43 -8.36 17.56
CA ILE A 901 -32.67 -8.23 16.31
C ILE A 901 -32.03 -9.57 15.96
N LEU A 902 -31.87 -9.83 14.67
CA LEU A 902 -31.21 -11.03 14.16
C LEU A 902 -29.74 -10.70 13.88
N THR A 903 -28.82 -11.41 14.53
CA THR A 903 -27.38 -11.18 14.40
C THR A 903 -26.65 -12.50 14.11
N GLY A 904 -25.32 -12.46 13.96
CA GLY A 904 -24.50 -13.65 13.71
C GLY A 904 -24.51 -14.14 12.27
N ILE A 905 -24.93 -13.29 11.32
CA ILE A 905 -24.98 -13.57 9.88
C ILE A 905 -23.55 -13.57 9.30
N TYR A 906 -22.86 -14.70 9.46
CA TYR A 906 -21.45 -14.89 9.14
C TYR A 906 -21.23 -16.15 8.29
N GLY A 907 -20.65 -15.99 7.10
CA GLY A 907 -20.54 -17.08 6.13
C GLY A 907 -21.83 -17.31 5.34
N ASN A 908 -21.73 -18.18 4.33
CA ASN A 908 -22.84 -18.52 3.44
C ASN A 908 -23.90 -19.40 4.14
N ASP A 909 -23.50 -20.18 5.15
CA ASP A 909 -24.40 -21.13 5.83
C ASP A 909 -25.17 -20.50 7.00
N SER A 910 -24.79 -19.28 7.42
CA SER A 910 -25.44 -18.54 8.50
C SER A 910 -26.47 -17.58 7.93
N THR A 911 -27.74 -17.93 8.06
CA THR A 911 -28.81 -17.21 7.36
C THR A 911 -30.00 -16.90 8.26
N VAL A 912 -30.75 -15.88 7.86
CA VAL A 912 -32.05 -15.49 8.41
C VAL A 912 -33.09 -15.68 7.31
N THR A 913 -34.20 -16.35 7.61
CA THR A 913 -35.29 -16.52 6.64
C THR A 913 -36.61 -16.00 7.19
N PHE A 914 -37.19 -15.05 6.46
CA PHE A 914 -38.57 -14.59 6.61
C PHE A 914 -39.47 -15.46 5.74
N SER A 915 -40.64 -15.86 6.25
CA SER A 915 -41.59 -16.76 5.57
C SER A 915 -43.00 -16.21 5.67
N GLY A 916 -43.92 -16.74 4.86
CA GLY A 916 -45.31 -16.26 4.84
C GLY A 916 -45.46 -14.94 4.08
N ILE A 917 -44.53 -14.63 3.19
CA ILE A 917 -44.46 -13.33 2.52
C ILE A 917 -45.48 -13.30 1.38
N GLN A 918 -46.33 -12.29 1.38
CA GLN A 918 -47.34 -12.11 0.36
C GLN A 918 -46.71 -11.49 -0.89
N GLY A 919 -46.64 -12.28 -1.95
CA GLY A 919 -46.26 -11.85 -3.28
C GLY A 919 -47.46 -11.68 -4.20
N THR A 920 -47.24 -10.92 -5.26
CA THR A 920 -48.25 -10.54 -6.26
C THR A 920 -47.94 -11.08 -7.67
N GLY A 921 -46.82 -11.81 -7.84
CA GLY A 921 -46.33 -12.26 -9.14
C GLY A 921 -45.67 -11.15 -9.96
N LYS A 922 -45.55 -9.93 -9.41
CA LYS A 922 -44.88 -8.77 -10.01
C LYS A 922 -43.70 -8.33 -9.15
N PRO A 923 -42.73 -7.56 -9.70
CA PRO A 923 -41.69 -6.92 -8.91
C PRO A 923 -42.30 -6.06 -7.79
N GLN A 924 -41.83 -6.27 -6.56
CA GLN A 924 -42.23 -5.55 -5.36
C GLN A 924 -41.00 -5.01 -4.65
N TRP A 925 -41.10 -3.78 -4.15
CA TRP A 925 -40.05 -3.23 -3.31
C TRP A 925 -40.07 -3.87 -1.92
N VAL A 926 -38.89 -4.18 -1.41
CA VAL A 926 -38.66 -4.73 -0.08
C VAL A 926 -37.58 -3.90 0.61
N SER A 927 -37.94 -3.24 1.71
CA SER A 927 -37.00 -2.49 2.55
C SER A 927 -36.46 -3.39 3.65
N PHE A 928 -35.15 -3.52 3.71
CA PHE A 928 -34.44 -4.26 4.74
C PHE A 928 -34.00 -3.30 5.82
N TYR A 929 -34.55 -3.45 7.03
CA TYR A 929 -34.18 -2.64 8.19
C TYR A 929 -33.04 -3.33 8.95
N TYR A 930 -31.92 -2.63 9.12
CA TYR A 930 -30.71 -3.23 9.67
C TYR A 930 -29.92 -2.27 10.55
N GLN A 931 -29.02 -2.88 11.33
CA GLN A 931 -27.95 -2.23 12.06
C GLN A 931 -26.60 -2.80 11.61
N ASN A 932 -25.70 -1.94 11.18
CA ASN A 932 -24.29 -2.24 10.96
C ASN A 932 -23.45 -1.37 11.91
N THR A 933 -22.60 -1.93 12.77
CA THR A 933 -21.82 -1.16 13.77
C THR A 933 -20.32 -1.12 13.49
N ASP A 934 -19.89 -1.44 12.27
CA ASP A 934 -18.47 -1.68 11.98
C ASP A 934 -17.59 -0.42 12.03
N ASP A 935 -18.13 0.80 11.91
CA ASP A 935 -17.39 2.08 12.01
C ASP A 935 -17.62 2.80 13.36
N MET A 936 -17.56 2.05 14.47
CA MET A 936 -17.89 2.51 15.84
C MET A 936 -17.34 3.90 16.26
N GLY A 937 -18.02 4.96 15.85
CA GLY A 937 -18.12 6.24 16.55
C GLY A 937 -16.84 7.07 16.67
N PHE A 938 -15.81 6.87 15.83
CA PHE A 938 -14.69 7.80 15.76
C PHE A 938 -15.11 9.05 14.97
N GLY A 939 -15.78 9.95 15.69
CA GLY A 939 -16.03 11.38 15.43
C GLY A 939 -16.72 11.74 14.12
N ASP A 940 -17.84 12.47 14.17
CA ASP A 940 -18.31 13.29 13.04
C ASP A 940 -17.48 14.58 12.90
N GLN A 941 -16.20 14.53 13.32
CA GLN A 941 -15.27 15.66 13.39
C GLN A 941 -14.33 15.64 12.17
N PRO A 942 -14.06 16.79 11.55
CA PRO A 942 -13.03 16.91 10.52
C PRO A 942 -11.69 16.37 11.03
N GLY A 943 -11.08 15.45 10.28
CA GLY A 943 -9.79 14.85 10.64
C GLY A 943 -9.82 13.85 11.82
N GLY A 944 -11.00 13.37 12.24
CA GLY A 944 -11.08 12.24 13.16
C GLY A 944 -10.30 11.04 12.62
N SER A 945 -9.39 10.48 13.43
CA SER A 945 -8.61 9.30 13.04
C SER A 945 -9.55 8.21 12.55
N PRO A 946 -9.35 7.68 11.33
CA PRO A 946 -10.31 6.79 10.74
C PRO A 946 -10.16 5.41 11.41
N ASP A 947 -11.31 4.87 11.81
CA ASP A 947 -11.55 3.58 12.43
C ASP A 947 -10.64 3.16 13.63
N ARG A 948 -11.02 2.06 14.28
CA ARG A 948 -10.26 1.43 15.38
C ARG A 948 -8.90 0.85 14.91
N ILE A 949 -8.59 0.91 13.61
CA ILE A 949 -7.59 0.10 12.89
C ILE A 949 -6.63 0.97 12.02
N GLY A 950 -6.83 2.29 11.94
CA GLY A 950 -6.00 3.22 11.17
C GLY A 950 -6.19 3.13 9.64
N GLY A 951 -7.36 2.72 9.16
CA GLY A 951 -7.68 2.55 7.72
C GLY A 951 -8.76 3.51 7.21
N ALA A 952 -8.89 3.69 5.88
CA ALA A 952 -9.95 4.51 5.28
C ALA A 952 -11.37 3.94 5.56
N TRP A 953 -12.40 4.80 5.52
CA TRP A 953 -13.80 4.39 5.66
C TRP A 953 -14.19 3.38 4.57
N GLN A 954 -14.77 2.23 4.96
CA GLN A 954 -15.02 1.09 4.08
C GLN A 954 -16.33 0.40 4.45
N LEU A 955 -17.12 -0.02 3.44
CA LEU A 955 -18.25 -0.93 3.68
C LEU A 955 -17.75 -2.32 4.09
N ARG A 956 -18.19 -2.80 5.25
CA ARG A 956 -17.78 -4.10 5.83
C ARG A 956 -18.91 -5.11 5.95
N ARG A 957 -20.15 -4.73 5.63
CA ARG A 957 -21.30 -5.63 5.65
C ARG A 957 -22.02 -5.62 4.31
N ALA A 958 -22.16 -6.80 3.72
CA ALA A 958 -22.97 -7.05 2.55
C ALA A 958 -23.68 -8.38 2.75
N SER A 959 -24.95 -8.44 2.38
CA SER A 959 -25.74 -9.67 2.47
C SER A 959 -26.17 -10.15 1.10
N SER A 960 -26.24 -11.47 0.94
CA SER A 960 -26.96 -12.11 -0.15
C SER A 960 -28.43 -12.18 0.21
N VAL A 961 -29.30 -11.84 -0.73
CA VAL A 961 -30.75 -11.98 -0.61
C VAL A 961 -31.23 -12.99 -1.64
N VAL A 962 -31.89 -14.05 -1.16
CA VAL A 962 -32.39 -15.16 -1.97
C VAL A 962 -33.89 -15.29 -1.76
N VAL A 963 -34.67 -15.26 -2.84
CA VAL A 963 -36.12 -15.44 -2.82
C VAL A 963 -36.46 -16.90 -3.12
N ASN A 964 -37.32 -17.51 -2.31
CA ASN A 964 -37.83 -18.88 -2.52
C ASN A 964 -36.75 -19.96 -2.69
N GLY A 965 -35.55 -19.73 -2.16
CA GLY A 965 -34.40 -20.62 -2.31
C GLY A 965 -33.75 -20.61 -3.71
N ASN A 966 -34.15 -19.70 -4.60
CA ASN A 966 -33.55 -19.56 -5.92
C ASN A 966 -32.17 -18.88 -5.82
N THR A 967 -31.12 -19.69 -5.77
CA THR A 967 -29.73 -19.21 -5.69
C THR A 967 -29.17 -18.74 -7.03
N GLU A 968 -29.88 -18.95 -8.15
CA GLU A 968 -29.46 -18.46 -9.47
C GLU A 968 -29.68 -16.94 -9.60
N ASP A 969 -30.75 -16.42 -8.97
CA ASP A 969 -31.11 -15.00 -8.94
C ASP A 969 -30.82 -14.37 -7.57
N LEU A 970 -29.55 -14.44 -7.13
CA LEU A 970 -29.11 -13.87 -5.86
C LEU A 970 -28.94 -12.34 -5.97
N GLU A 971 -29.61 -11.62 -5.07
CA GLU A 971 -29.51 -10.16 -4.99
C GLU A 971 -28.47 -9.73 -3.95
N THR A 972 -27.79 -8.62 -4.23
CA THR A 972 -26.78 -8.04 -3.32
C THR A 972 -27.37 -6.90 -2.51
N LEU A 973 -27.36 -7.04 -1.18
CA LEU A 973 -27.80 -6.02 -0.23
C LEU A 973 -26.58 -5.37 0.45
N PHE A 974 -26.24 -4.16 0.03
CA PHE A 974 -25.19 -3.37 0.68
C PHE A 974 -25.72 -2.72 1.95
N GLN A 975 -25.12 -3.07 3.09
CA GLN A 975 -25.58 -2.63 4.40
C GLN A 975 -24.58 -1.66 5.01
N ARG A 976 -24.78 -0.38 4.72
CA ARG A 976 -23.86 0.71 5.06
C ARG A 976 -23.77 0.92 6.57
N ASP A 977 -22.68 1.52 7.04
CA ASP A 977 -22.51 1.76 8.47
C ASP A 977 -23.71 2.52 9.05
N THR A 978 -24.14 2.07 10.22
CA THR A 978 -25.16 2.69 11.05
C THR A 978 -24.54 2.98 12.42
N HIS A 979 -25.02 4.00 13.11
CA HIS A 979 -24.56 4.18 14.49
C HIS A 979 -25.11 3.07 15.41
N LYS A 980 -24.44 2.80 16.53
CA LYS A 980 -24.93 1.80 17.49
C LYS A 980 -26.33 2.16 18.00
N GLY A 981 -27.27 1.23 17.88
CA GLY A 981 -28.67 1.41 18.27
C GLY A 981 -29.51 2.22 17.27
N ILE A 982 -28.97 2.51 16.08
CA ILE A 982 -29.70 3.18 14.99
C ILE A 982 -30.04 2.14 13.93
N ILE A 983 -31.32 2.07 13.56
CA ILE A 983 -31.80 1.27 12.44
C ILE A 983 -31.98 2.18 11.22
N LEU A 984 -31.36 1.81 10.12
CA LEU A 984 -31.63 2.38 8.79
C LEU A 984 -32.19 1.29 7.88
N SER A 985 -32.74 1.69 6.73
CA SER A 985 -33.24 0.77 5.73
C SER A 985 -32.47 0.85 4.41
N THR A 986 -32.48 -0.24 3.67
CA THR A 986 -32.00 -0.28 2.28
C THR A 986 -32.99 -1.10 1.45
N PRO A 987 -33.54 -0.54 0.36
CA PRO A 987 -34.54 -1.21 -0.46
C PRO A 987 -33.92 -2.04 -1.60
N LEU A 988 -34.57 -3.16 -1.92
CA LEU A 988 -34.35 -3.94 -3.15
C LEU A 988 -35.69 -4.19 -3.84
N GLN A 989 -35.68 -4.26 -5.17
CA GLN A 989 -36.84 -4.70 -5.93
C GLN A 989 -36.74 -6.20 -6.15
N LEU A 990 -37.69 -6.97 -5.61
CA LEU A 990 -37.67 -8.43 -5.65
C LEU A 990 -38.92 -8.95 -6.37
N THR A 991 -38.77 -9.98 -7.19
CA THR A 991 -39.93 -10.65 -7.82
C THR A 991 -40.41 -11.76 -6.90
N LEU A 992 -41.59 -11.56 -6.29
CA LEU A 992 -42.23 -12.53 -5.40
C LEU A 992 -43.34 -13.27 -6.15
N GLU A 993 -43.40 -14.60 -6.01
CA GLU A 993 -44.46 -15.43 -6.59
C GLU A 993 -45.84 -15.04 -6.03
N GLU A 994 -46.90 -15.25 -6.80
CA GLU A 994 -48.25 -14.93 -6.34
C GLU A 994 -48.65 -15.82 -5.14
N GLY A 995 -49.07 -15.20 -4.04
CA GLY A 995 -49.51 -15.89 -2.82
C GLY A 995 -48.59 -15.66 -1.61
N SER A 996 -48.89 -16.33 -0.50
CA SER A 996 -48.19 -16.14 0.79
C SER A 996 -47.06 -17.14 1.05
N ALA A 997 -46.75 -18.02 0.08
CA ALA A 997 -45.76 -19.07 0.26
C ALA A 997 -44.30 -18.57 0.13
N ASN A 998 -44.09 -17.28 -0.14
CA ASN A 998 -42.76 -16.76 -0.42
C ASN A 998 -41.88 -16.73 0.83
N THR A 999 -40.59 -16.94 0.60
CA THR A 999 -39.54 -16.79 1.59
C THR A 999 -38.46 -15.83 1.09
N ILE A 1000 -37.90 -15.05 2.01
CA ILE A 1000 -36.73 -14.21 1.76
C ILE A 1000 -35.65 -14.63 2.74
N THR A 1001 -34.56 -15.17 2.21
CA THR A 1001 -33.40 -15.62 2.97
C THR A 1001 -32.25 -14.62 2.81
N ILE A 1002 -31.71 -14.16 3.92
CA ILE A 1002 -30.59 -13.22 4.02
C ILE A 1002 -29.39 -13.98 4.58
N GLY A 1003 -28.26 -13.94 3.88
CA GLY A 1003 -27.00 -14.58 4.28
C GLY A 1003 -25.81 -13.63 4.16
N GLY A 1004 -24.66 -13.98 4.74
CA GLY A 1004 -23.46 -13.14 4.62
C GLY A 1004 -22.85 -13.25 3.23
N LEU A 1005 -22.60 -12.12 2.57
CA LEU A 1005 -21.91 -12.06 1.28
C LEU A 1005 -20.44 -11.68 1.47
N TYR A 1006 -19.57 -12.13 0.56
CA TYR A 1006 -18.16 -11.78 0.57
C TYR A 1006 -17.97 -10.28 0.32
N ASN A 1007 -17.33 -9.60 1.27
CA ASN A 1007 -17.00 -8.17 1.23
C ASN A 1007 -15.51 -7.93 0.87
N GLY A 1008 -14.83 -8.94 0.30
CA GLY A 1008 -13.40 -8.90 0.05
C GLY A 1008 -12.51 -9.28 1.24
N ILE A 1009 -12.99 -9.25 2.48
CA ILE A 1009 -12.23 -9.68 3.66
C ILE A 1009 -12.80 -11.00 4.17
N ASP A 1010 -14.11 -11.05 4.38
CA ASP A 1010 -14.87 -12.17 4.93
C ASP A 1010 -16.33 -12.12 4.44
N TYR A 1011 -17.15 -13.06 4.91
CA TYR A 1011 -18.56 -13.17 4.55
C TYR A 1011 -19.41 -12.66 5.72
N LYS A 1012 -19.94 -11.43 5.64
CA LYS A 1012 -20.63 -10.79 6.78
C LYS A 1012 -21.84 -9.97 6.36
N GLY A 1013 -23.00 -10.36 6.85
CA GLY A 1013 -24.21 -9.55 6.83
C GLY A 1013 -24.32 -8.65 8.07
N ALA A 1014 -25.06 -7.55 7.96
CA ALA A 1014 -25.41 -6.70 9.10
C ALA A 1014 -26.60 -7.29 9.89
N ASP A 1015 -26.82 -6.79 11.10
CA ASP A 1015 -27.88 -7.28 11.96
C ASP A 1015 -29.26 -6.82 11.42
N ILE A 1016 -30.24 -7.71 11.33
CA ILE A 1016 -31.55 -7.44 10.69
C ILE A 1016 -32.63 -7.25 11.75
N ASP A 1017 -33.34 -6.13 11.70
CA ASP A 1017 -34.51 -5.85 12.54
C ASP A 1017 -35.79 -6.47 11.93
N LYS A 1018 -36.10 -6.08 10.70
CA LYS A 1018 -37.32 -6.50 9.97
C LYS A 1018 -37.14 -6.27 8.47
N ILE A 1019 -38.08 -6.80 7.71
CA ILE A 1019 -38.29 -6.40 6.32
C ILE A 1019 -39.68 -5.79 6.16
N VAL A 1020 -39.84 -4.86 5.23
CA VAL A 1020 -41.14 -4.28 4.86
C VAL A 1020 -41.35 -4.49 3.38
N VAL A 1021 -42.43 -5.19 3.03
CA VAL A 1021 -42.79 -5.53 1.65
C VAL A 1021 -43.90 -4.61 1.18
N TYR A 1022 -43.66 -3.90 0.08
CA TYR A 1022 -44.57 -2.91 -0.47
C TYR A 1022 -45.44 -3.49 -1.58
N PRO A 1023 -46.61 -2.92 -1.84
CA PRO A 1023 -47.40 -3.28 -3.01
C PRO A 1023 -46.59 -3.05 -4.30
N PRO A 1024 -46.85 -3.85 -5.36
CA PRO A 1024 -46.20 -3.63 -6.66
C PRO A 1024 -46.58 -2.27 -7.22
N GLU A 1025 -45.70 -1.70 -8.03
CA GLU A 1025 -46.02 -0.47 -8.76
C GLU A 1025 -47.16 -0.73 -9.75
N SER A 1026 -48.12 0.20 -9.78
CA SER A 1026 -49.42 0.06 -10.45
C SER A 1026 -49.34 0.25 -11.96
#